data_AF-A0A9P3EYS4-F1
#
_entry.id   AF-A0A9P3EYS4-F1
#
_cell.length_a   1.000
_cell.length_b   1.000
_cell.length_c   1.000
_cell.angle_alpha   90.00
_cell.angle_beta   90.00
_cell.angle_gamma   90.00
#
_symmetry.space_group_name_H-M   'P 1'
#
loop_
_entity.id
_entity.type
_entity.pdbx_description
1 polymer ?
#
loop_
_entity_poly.entity_id
_entity_poly.type
_entity_poly.pdbx_seq_one_letter_code
_entity_poly.pdbx_strand_id
1 'polypeptide(L)'
;MVKAGQGMNVSMMDSYNLAWKLVYSLHGLTPSSAVPGQADAIVDTYHSERHTIAQELIEFDRAFSSMFSGKIGASEDGVEGLTHEQFLQVFSTGNGFTSGCGIEYHGSLMVEKASDDVAENPITGTDYLSGVLRPGRRLLDVRCTRHADGNRRHLHDDFLSTGRFRILCLTSSDLLEPKGVSAQVLTSLGSSVLPRFPPNIIEQVVIHPRLGKTFMWQDVPSELKKHSEMRFYNGYELDDVYKIYGVDETRGALAVVRPDGYVGMVAALEDVKRVQEYLERHLDDQSVYHSDDNAPEAHAVDSPAEDHDEKQGTPVLEVRGGILNERDTDLEAAARDQSALEKSRTAKSDKSRDPKLVTWDGPDDPENPKNWSNNKKWAAIITVSLFTFISPVSSSMVAPALPSIASDFHIEDQVSSQLTLSIFVLAYAVGPLFLGPLSEIYGRVIVLQLANLFYLVFNIACGVSQTKGQMIAFRFLSGLGGSAPLAVGGGVLSDCFKPEERGKSVAIYSLAPLLGPAVGPIVGGFISQDTTWRWVFYATSIADGVIQFAGLFFLRETYAPKILKRRAERIRKETGDSTYQTETERQNKTLSQTMQTALVRPFRLLSTQPIVQVLALYMAFIYGTMYLVLSTFSSLWTGVYHESTGIGGLNYISLGLGFWLGSQICAPLNDRIYRRLKARNNNVGRPEFRVPLLIVGAFLTPVGLFIYGWTAQFRCHWIAPNIGACLFGAGNIIAFQCIQTYMVDTYTRFAASALAAVAFLRCICGFAFPLFAPYMYNALHYGWGNSLLAFVSIGLGIPAPIFLWKYGEILRKRSPYAAG
;
A
#
# COMPACT_ATOMS: atom_id res chain seq x y z
N MET A 1 9.61 -4.80 15.08
CA MET A 1 8.50 -5.41 14.33
C MET A 1 8.09 -6.78 14.88
N VAL A 2 9.03 -7.70 15.18
CA VAL A 2 8.74 -9.06 15.68
C VAL A 2 7.80 -9.05 16.90
N LYS A 3 8.09 -8.23 17.92
CA LYS A 3 7.29 -8.12 19.17
C LYS A 3 5.83 -7.69 18.97
N ALA A 4 5.54 -6.86 17.97
CA ALA A 4 4.18 -6.39 17.69
C ALA A 4 3.38 -7.40 16.85
N GLY A 5 4.05 -8.16 15.97
CA GLY A 5 3.42 -9.24 15.19
C GLY A 5 3.01 -10.44 16.04
N GLN A 6 3.81 -10.76 17.06
CA GLN A 6 3.56 -11.88 17.99
C GLN A 6 2.24 -11.69 18.76
N GLY A 7 2.07 -10.55 19.45
CA GLY A 7 0.85 -10.28 20.23
C GLY A 7 -0.40 -10.14 19.36
N MET A 8 -0.27 -9.60 18.14
CA MET A 8 -1.41 -9.42 17.23
C MET A 8 -1.93 -10.75 16.67
N ASN A 9 -1.04 -11.66 16.26
CA ASN A 9 -1.45 -12.97 15.75
C ASN A 9 -2.05 -13.84 16.86
N VAL A 10 -1.44 -13.86 18.05
CA VAL A 10 -1.99 -14.57 19.22
C VAL A 10 -3.38 -14.01 19.59
N SER A 11 -3.54 -12.69 19.66
CA SER A 11 -4.82 -12.05 20.01
C SER A 11 -5.93 -12.26 18.97
N MET A 12 -5.59 -12.31 17.67
CA MET A 12 -6.54 -12.65 16.62
C MET A 12 -7.01 -14.10 16.78
N MET A 13 -6.09 -15.04 17.04
CA MET A 13 -6.43 -16.45 17.24
C MET A 13 -7.29 -16.68 18.48
N ASP A 14 -7.02 -15.97 19.58
CA ASP A 14 -7.86 -15.99 20.78
C ASP A 14 -9.30 -15.55 20.47
N SER A 15 -9.46 -14.54 19.60
CA SER A 15 -10.77 -14.05 19.19
C SER A 15 -11.55 -15.09 18.39
N TYR A 16 -10.88 -15.81 17.48
CA TYR A 16 -11.51 -16.91 16.73
C TYR A 16 -11.87 -18.09 17.64
N ASN A 17 -10.96 -18.50 18.53
CA ASN A 17 -11.18 -19.58 19.49
C ASN A 17 -12.41 -19.31 20.37
N LEU A 18 -12.53 -18.10 20.93
CA LEU A 18 -13.70 -17.72 21.71
C LEU A 18 -14.97 -17.64 20.85
N ALA A 19 -14.89 -17.05 19.66
CA ALA A 19 -16.06 -16.79 18.81
C ALA A 19 -16.77 -18.09 18.41
N TRP A 20 -16.05 -19.11 17.93
CA TRP A 20 -16.70 -20.35 17.51
C TRP A 20 -17.30 -21.11 18.70
N LYS A 21 -16.63 -21.14 19.86
CA LYS A 21 -17.15 -21.79 21.08
C LYS A 21 -18.45 -21.14 21.55
N LEU A 22 -18.50 -19.81 21.55
CA LEU A 22 -19.72 -19.07 21.90
C LEU A 22 -20.85 -19.33 20.92
N VAL A 23 -20.57 -19.37 19.62
CA VAL A 23 -21.59 -19.68 18.59
C VAL A 23 -22.14 -21.08 18.79
N TYR A 24 -21.29 -22.07 19.05
CA TYR A 24 -21.73 -23.46 19.28
C TYR A 24 -22.56 -23.59 20.56
N SER A 25 -22.18 -22.88 21.62
CA SER A 25 -22.95 -22.80 22.85
C SER A 25 -24.31 -22.12 22.62
N LEU A 26 -24.34 -20.94 21.99
CA LEU A 26 -25.59 -20.19 21.74
C LEU A 26 -26.59 -20.95 20.84
N HIS A 27 -26.09 -21.78 19.92
CA HIS A 27 -26.92 -22.57 19.02
C HIS A 27 -27.23 -23.99 19.53
N GLY A 28 -26.86 -24.33 20.77
CA GLY A 28 -27.14 -25.65 21.35
C GLY A 28 -26.43 -26.79 20.62
N LEU A 29 -25.28 -26.53 20.01
CA LEU A 29 -24.51 -27.52 19.24
C LEU A 29 -23.50 -28.28 20.10
N THR A 30 -23.38 -27.94 21.39
CA THR A 30 -22.53 -28.61 22.37
C THR A 30 -23.40 -29.49 23.29
N PRO A 31 -22.92 -30.67 23.72
CA PRO A 31 -23.69 -31.55 24.60
C PRO A 31 -24.12 -30.88 25.93
N SER A 32 -23.31 -29.96 26.45
CA SER A 32 -23.59 -29.24 27.71
C SER A 32 -24.59 -28.09 27.54
N SER A 33 -24.68 -27.47 26.35
CA SER A 33 -25.65 -26.41 26.09
C SER A 33 -27.08 -26.93 25.91
N ALA A 34 -27.26 -28.24 25.68
CA ALA A 34 -28.58 -28.86 25.58
C ALA A 34 -29.32 -28.91 26.94
N VAL A 35 -28.61 -28.73 28.06
CA VAL A 35 -29.17 -28.76 29.43
C VAL A 35 -29.23 -27.34 30.01
N PRO A 36 -30.42 -26.76 30.24
CA PRO A 36 -30.56 -25.40 30.76
C PRO A 36 -29.90 -25.21 32.13
N GLY A 37 -29.04 -24.19 32.26
CA GLY A 37 -28.44 -23.79 33.53
C GLY A 37 -27.07 -24.42 33.87
N GLN A 38 -26.53 -25.28 32.98
CA GLN A 38 -25.19 -25.83 33.13
C GLN A 38 -24.15 -24.99 32.37
N ALA A 39 -22.98 -24.74 32.98
CA ALA A 39 -21.87 -24.08 32.30
C ALA A 39 -21.34 -24.97 31.17
N ASP A 40 -21.12 -24.38 29.99
CA ASP A 40 -20.65 -25.12 28.82
C ASP A 40 -19.16 -25.47 28.97
N ALA A 41 -18.89 -26.76 29.18
CA ALA A 41 -17.55 -27.29 29.37
C ALA A 41 -16.61 -26.96 28.19
N ILE A 42 -17.14 -26.79 26.98
CA ILE A 42 -16.34 -26.41 25.80
C ILE A 42 -15.94 -24.94 25.88
N VAL A 43 -16.81 -24.05 26.34
CA VAL A 43 -16.48 -22.62 26.53
C VAL A 43 -15.42 -22.46 27.63
N ASP A 44 -15.51 -23.25 28.71
CA ASP A 44 -14.54 -23.20 29.82
C ASP A 44 -13.10 -23.52 29.38
N THR A 45 -12.93 -24.37 28.35
CA THR A 45 -11.59 -24.68 27.80
C THR A 45 -10.87 -23.45 27.25
N TYR A 46 -11.60 -22.37 26.89
CA TYR A 46 -10.97 -21.13 26.44
C TYR A 46 -10.08 -20.50 27.52
N HIS A 47 -10.49 -20.58 28.79
CA HIS A 47 -9.72 -19.99 29.89
C HIS A 47 -8.37 -20.70 30.04
N SER A 48 -8.36 -22.04 30.09
CA SER A 48 -7.13 -22.81 30.22
C SER A 48 -6.22 -22.66 29.00
N GLU A 49 -6.78 -22.70 27.78
CA GLU A 49 -6.04 -22.49 26.54
C GLU A 49 -5.38 -21.10 26.49
N ARG A 50 -6.11 -20.04 26.82
CA ARG A 50 -5.59 -18.66 26.76
C ARG A 50 -4.59 -18.36 27.86
N HIS A 51 -4.88 -18.81 29.09
CA HIS A 51 -4.03 -18.49 30.24
C HIS A 51 -2.63 -19.05 30.04
N THR A 52 -2.50 -20.29 29.57
CA THR A 52 -1.20 -20.90 29.36
C THR A 52 -0.41 -20.23 28.25
N ILE A 53 -1.03 -19.92 27.11
CA ILE A 53 -0.35 -19.20 26.02
C ILE A 53 0.06 -17.78 26.43
N ALA A 54 -0.76 -17.11 27.25
CA ALA A 54 -0.40 -15.81 27.79
C ALA A 54 0.81 -15.89 28.74
N GLN A 55 0.91 -16.94 29.56
CA GLN A 55 2.08 -17.19 30.42
C GLN A 55 3.33 -17.44 29.59
N GLU A 56 3.26 -18.32 28.58
CA GLU A 56 4.38 -18.60 27.68
C GLU A 56 4.86 -17.34 26.95
N LEU A 57 3.93 -16.48 26.51
CA LEU A 57 4.26 -15.23 25.85
C LEU A 57 4.94 -14.23 26.81
N ILE A 58 4.49 -14.16 28.07
CA ILE A 58 5.10 -13.32 29.11
C ILE A 58 6.51 -13.82 29.44
N GLU A 59 6.69 -15.14 29.59
CA GLU A 59 7.98 -15.77 29.85
C GLU A 59 8.94 -15.59 28.69
N PHE A 60 8.47 -15.80 27.46
CA PHE A 60 9.22 -15.49 26.25
C PHE A 60 9.61 -14.02 26.19
N ASP A 61 8.69 -13.09 26.49
CA ASP A 61 8.98 -11.66 26.48
C ASP A 61 10.02 -11.27 27.54
N ARG A 62 9.97 -11.88 28.73
CA ARG A 62 11.00 -11.73 29.77
C ARG A 62 12.35 -12.25 29.27
N ALA A 63 12.38 -13.46 28.72
CA ALA A 63 13.59 -14.06 28.17
C ALA A 63 14.16 -13.19 27.03
N PHE A 64 13.36 -12.85 26.03
CA PHE A 64 13.74 -12.00 24.89
C PHE A 64 14.25 -10.63 25.32
N SER A 65 13.61 -10.00 26.31
CA SER A 65 14.06 -8.71 26.84
C SER A 65 15.40 -8.84 27.59
N SER A 66 15.59 -9.91 28.37
CA SER A 66 16.87 -10.17 29.06
C SER A 66 18.02 -10.42 28.08
N MET A 67 17.74 -11.11 26.97
CA MET A 67 18.74 -11.43 25.94
C MET A 67 19.26 -10.20 25.19
N PHE A 68 18.38 -9.25 24.87
CA PHE A 68 18.78 -8.01 24.18
C PHE A 68 19.34 -6.93 25.12
N SER A 69 19.19 -7.09 26.43
CA SER A 69 19.90 -6.27 27.42
C SER A 69 21.34 -6.74 27.70
N GLY A 70 21.67 -7.99 27.36
CA GLY A 70 23.02 -8.53 27.51
C GLY A 70 23.94 -8.12 26.36
N LYS A 71 25.17 -7.70 26.66
CA LYS A 71 26.21 -7.50 25.63
C LYS A 71 26.53 -8.86 25.00
N ILE A 72 26.26 -9.01 23.70
CA ILE A 72 26.66 -10.19 22.93
C ILE A 72 28.19 -10.15 22.80
N GLY A 73 28.88 -11.09 23.45
CA GLY A 73 30.33 -11.28 23.33
C GLY A 73 31.17 -10.34 24.20
N ALA A 74 31.14 -10.54 25.52
CA ALA A 74 32.27 -10.30 26.42
C ALA A 74 31.97 -10.95 27.77
N SER A 75 32.70 -12.01 28.11
CA SER A 75 32.74 -12.59 29.46
C SER A 75 33.58 -11.70 30.38
N GLU A 76 33.08 -10.51 30.73
CA GLU A 76 33.81 -9.63 31.66
C GLU A 76 33.08 -9.32 32.98
N ASP A 77 31.79 -9.65 33.14
CA ASP A 77 31.04 -9.27 34.36
C ASP A 77 30.17 -10.39 34.96
N GLY A 78 30.62 -11.65 34.95
CA GLY A 78 29.96 -12.75 35.69
C GLY A 78 28.52 -13.08 35.25
N VAL A 79 28.04 -12.48 34.16
CA VAL A 79 26.79 -12.86 33.49
C VAL A 79 27.17 -13.64 32.23
N GLU A 80 26.92 -14.95 32.25
CA GLU A 80 27.16 -15.82 31.09
C GLU A 80 26.38 -15.30 29.87
N GLY A 81 27.10 -14.89 28.83
CA GLY A 81 26.51 -14.61 27.53
C GLY A 81 25.95 -15.90 26.93
N LEU A 82 24.79 -15.82 26.27
CA LEU A 82 24.12 -17.01 25.74
C LEU A 82 24.97 -17.75 24.70
N THR A 83 24.89 -19.07 24.75
CA THR A 83 25.45 -19.94 23.72
C THR A 83 24.70 -19.75 22.40
N HIS A 84 25.37 -20.05 21.28
CA HIS A 84 24.76 -19.95 19.94
C HIS A 84 23.48 -20.78 19.81
N GLU A 85 23.43 -21.95 20.46
CA GLU A 85 22.27 -22.83 20.47
C GLU A 85 21.06 -22.20 21.20
N GLN A 86 21.28 -21.59 22.37
CA GLN A 86 20.22 -20.89 23.09
C GLN A 86 19.66 -19.71 22.29
N PHE A 87 20.52 -18.97 21.58
CA PHE A 87 20.08 -17.90 20.69
C PHE A 87 19.22 -18.43 19.53
N LEU A 88 19.64 -19.52 18.88
CA LEU A 88 18.89 -20.15 17.80
C LEU A 88 17.53 -20.68 18.28
N GLN A 89 17.48 -21.29 19.46
CA GLN A 89 16.24 -21.81 20.05
C GLN A 89 15.23 -20.67 20.29
N VAL A 90 15.70 -19.56 20.87
CA VAL A 90 14.85 -18.39 21.15
C VAL A 90 14.36 -17.75 19.86
N PHE A 91 15.24 -17.63 18.85
CA PHE A 91 14.87 -17.08 17.56
C PHE A 91 13.83 -17.96 16.85
N SER A 92 14.00 -19.29 16.92
CA SER A 92 13.05 -20.28 16.44
C SER A 92 11.68 -20.13 17.14
N THR A 93 11.65 -20.08 18.46
CA THR A 93 10.42 -19.88 19.25
C THR A 93 9.75 -18.54 18.91
N GLY A 94 10.55 -17.48 18.74
CA GLY A 94 10.05 -16.17 18.34
C GLY A 94 9.40 -16.15 16.96
N ASN A 95 9.96 -16.88 16.00
CA ASN A 95 9.37 -17.08 14.68
C ASN A 95 8.08 -17.92 14.74
N GLY A 96 8.03 -18.89 15.67
CA GLY A 96 6.83 -19.67 15.98
C GLY A 96 5.66 -18.77 16.40
N PHE A 97 5.86 -17.90 17.39
CA PHE A 97 4.82 -16.94 17.82
C PHE A 97 4.46 -15.93 16.71
N THR A 98 5.45 -15.50 15.93
CA THR A 98 5.22 -14.53 14.85
C THR A 98 4.42 -15.13 13.69
N SER A 99 4.64 -16.40 13.36
CA SER A 99 3.90 -17.13 12.31
C SER A 99 2.52 -17.62 12.77
N GLY A 100 2.26 -17.64 14.09
CA GLY A 100 1.06 -18.22 14.68
C GLY A 100 1.02 -19.76 14.62
N CYS A 101 2.08 -20.40 14.11
CA CYS A 101 2.21 -21.87 14.03
C CYS A 101 3.05 -22.44 15.18
N GLY A 102 3.67 -21.58 16.00
CA GLY A 102 4.43 -21.99 17.19
C GLY A 102 3.61 -22.14 18.46
N ILE A 103 2.31 -21.82 18.43
CA ILE A 103 1.39 -21.98 19.56
C ILE A 103 0.98 -23.45 19.62
N GLU A 104 1.15 -24.07 20.79
CA GLU A 104 0.71 -25.44 21.06
C GLU A 104 -0.18 -25.47 22.30
N TYR A 105 -1.46 -25.78 22.12
CA TYR A 105 -2.35 -26.00 23.25
C TYR A 105 -1.95 -27.28 24.02
N HIS A 106 -2.02 -27.20 25.34
CA HIS A 106 -1.84 -28.37 26.19
C HIS A 106 -3.01 -29.34 26.07
N GLY A 107 -2.83 -30.56 26.57
CA GLY A 107 -3.91 -31.54 26.62
C GLY A 107 -5.10 -30.95 27.37
N SER A 108 -6.22 -30.85 26.67
CA SER A 108 -7.49 -30.30 27.17
C SER A 108 -8.63 -31.16 26.62
N LEU A 109 -9.87 -30.87 27.00
CA LEU A 109 -11.04 -31.54 26.42
C LEU A 109 -10.99 -31.51 24.87
N MET A 110 -10.61 -30.35 24.31
CA MET A 110 -10.54 -30.10 22.86
C MET A 110 -9.23 -30.53 22.18
N VAL A 111 -8.25 -31.03 22.93
CA VAL A 111 -6.92 -31.39 22.41
C VAL A 111 -6.50 -32.72 23.02
N GLU A 112 -6.66 -33.78 22.24
CA GLU A 112 -6.25 -35.13 22.61
C GLU A 112 -4.82 -35.37 22.12
N LYS A 113 -3.83 -35.19 23.00
CA LYS A 113 -2.44 -35.53 22.69
C LYS A 113 -2.33 -37.05 22.58
N ALA A 114 -1.73 -37.53 21.48
CA ALA A 114 -1.44 -38.95 21.32
C ALA A 114 -0.54 -39.43 22.46
N SER A 115 -0.76 -40.66 22.93
CA SER A 115 0.17 -41.36 23.83
C SER A 115 1.53 -41.48 23.15
N ASP A 116 2.62 -41.37 23.91
CA ASP A 116 4.00 -41.48 23.41
C ASP A 116 4.36 -42.91 22.91
N ASP A 117 3.39 -43.83 22.83
CA ASP A 117 3.55 -45.16 22.27
C ASP A 117 3.67 -45.08 20.73
N VAL A 118 4.91 -45.19 20.26
CA VAL A 118 5.35 -45.09 18.85
C VAL A 118 4.63 -46.06 17.91
N ALA A 119 4.00 -47.13 18.43
CA ALA A 119 3.31 -48.14 17.61
C ALA A 119 1.95 -47.66 17.06
N GLU A 120 1.22 -46.83 17.81
CA GLU A 120 -0.13 -46.38 17.47
C GLU A 120 -0.17 -44.98 16.82
N ASN A 121 0.91 -44.21 16.90
CA ASN A 121 0.96 -42.88 16.30
C ASN A 121 1.24 -42.97 14.78
N PRO A 122 0.32 -42.54 13.90
CA PRO A 122 0.52 -42.60 12.45
C PRO A 122 1.49 -41.52 11.92
N ILE A 123 2.04 -40.70 12.81
CA ILE A 123 2.84 -39.52 12.47
C ILE A 123 4.32 -39.74 12.80
N THR A 124 5.18 -39.61 11.81
CA THR A 124 6.64 -39.70 11.90
C THR A 124 7.27 -38.31 11.78
N GLY A 125 7.85 -37.81 12.87
CA GLY A 125 8.64 -36.56 12.87
C GLY A 125 8.57 -35.78 14.19
N THR A 126 9.68 -35.19 14.61
CA THR A 126 9.78 -34.37 15.83
C THR A 126 10.02 -32.89 15.53
N ASP A 127 10.26 -32.52 14.27
CA ASP A 127 10.57 -31.14 13.87
C ASP A 127 9.30 -30.29 13.76
N TYR A 128 9.10 -29.44 14.75
CA TYR A 128 7.92 -28.61 14.95
C TYR A 128 7.81 -27.44 13.95
N LEU A 129 8.87 -27.09 13.23
CA LEU A 129 8.83 -26.07 12.17
C LEU A 129 8.55 -26.68 10.79
N SER A 130 8.61 -28.01 10.67
CA SER A 130 8.47 -28.72 9.40
C SER A 130 7.01 -28.99 8.97
N GLY A 131 6.02 -28.70 9.83
CA GLY A 131 4.60 -28.78 9.51
C GLY A 131 3.88 -30.05 9.97
N VAL A 132 4.52 -30.90 10.78
CA VAL A 132 3.98 -32.17 11.27
C VAL A 132 2.59 -31.99 11.89
N LEU A 133 1.63 -32.87 11.53
CA LEU A 133 0.30 -32.89 12.15
C LEU A 133 0.46 -33.21 13.64
N ARG A 134 0.15 -32.26 14.51
CA ARG A 134 0.28 -32.47 15.95
C ARG A 134 -0.93 -31.90 16.70
N PRO A 135 -1.59 -32.70 17.56
CA PRO A 135 -2.68 -32.20 18.38
C PRO A 135 -2.25 -30.98 19.21
N GLY A 136 -3.08 -29.94 19.20
CA GLY A 136 -2.85 -28.67 19.87
C GLY A 136 -2.12 -27.63 19.02
N ARG A 137 -1.62 -27.98 17.83
CA ARG A 137 -1.00 -27.02 16.91
C ARG A 137 -1.89 -26.67 15.74
N ARG A 138 -1.62 -25.51 15.14
CA ARG A 138 -2.31 -25.05 13.94
C ARG A 138 -1.90 -25.90 12.74
N LEU A 139 -2.87 -26.25 11.91
CA LEU A 139 -2.60 -26.87 10.62
C LEU A 139 -1.73 -25.93 9.75
N LEU A 140 -0.67 -26.47 9.14
CA LEU A 140 0.16 -25.71 8.22
C LEU A 140 -0.48 -25.68 6.83
N ASP A 141 -0.44 -24.51 6.18
CA ASP A 141 -0.90 -24.35 4.81
C ASP A 141 0.06 -25.04 3.83
N VAL A 142 -0.50 -25.88 2.97
CA VAL A 142 0.21 -26.66 1.96
C VAL A 142 -0.43 -26.46 0.60
N ARG A 143 0.38 -26.40 -0.46
CA ARG A 143 -0.14 -26.29 -1.83
C ARG A 143 -0.49 -27.67 -2.34
N CYS A 144 -1.76 -27.87 -2.67
CA CYS A 144 -2.24 -29.11 -3.25
C CYS A 144 -2.86 -28.87 -4.63
N THR A 145 -2.97 -29.92 -5.43
CA THR A 145 -3.68 -29.83 -6.73
C THR A 145 -5.07 -30.42 -6.58
N ARG A 146 -6.10 -29.62 -6.86
CA ARG A 146 -7.49 -30.09 -6.81
C ARG A 146 -7.80 -30.96 -8.02
N HIS A 147 -8.34 -32.15 -7.79
CA HIS A 147 -8.61 -33.10 -8.87
C HIS A 147 -9.73 -32.68 -9.83
N ALA A 148 -10.68 -31.85 -9.39
CA ALA A 148 -11.82 -31.46 -10.22
C ALA A 148 -11.46 -30.59 -11.42
N ASP A 149 -10.49 -29.68 -11.26
CA ASP A 149 -10.12 -28.68 -12.27
C ASP A 149 -8.60 -28.61 -12.54
N GLY A 150 -7.80 -29.40 -11.83
CA GLY A 150 -6.34 -29.40 -11.97
C GLY A 150 -5.67 -28.12 -11.47
N ASN A 151 -6.41 -27.23 -10.80
CA ASN A 151 -5.83 -25.99 -10.28
C ASN A 151 -5.04 -26.25 -9.00
N ARG A 152 -3.89 -25.59 -8.91
CA ARG A 152 -3.07 -25.55 -7.70
C ARG A 152 -3.69 -24.55 -6.73
N ARG A 153 -3.95 -24.99 -5.49
CA ARG A 153 -4.59 -24.19 -4.44
C ARG A 153 -3.81 -24.35 -3.14
N HIS A 154 -3.77 -23.29 -2.34
CA HIS A 154 -3.38 -23.39 -0.95
C HIS A 154 -4.54 -24.04 -0.18
N LEU A 155 -4.25 -25.04 0.65
CA LEU A 155 -5.29 -25.78 1.37
C LEU A 155 -6.14 -24.83 2.24
N HIS A 156 -5.51 -23.81 2.82
CA HIS A 156 -6.20 -22.81 3.63
C HIS A 156 -7.11 -21.86 2.82
N ASP A 157 -6.89 -21.69 1.50
CA ASP A 157 -7.80 -20.88 0.66
C ASP A 157 -9.18 -21.52 0.55
N ASP A 158 -9.25 -22.85 0.65
CA ASP A 158 -10.50 -23.61 0.59
C ASP A 158 -11.15 -23.75 1.99
N PHE A 159 -10.44 -23.41 3.07
CA PHE A 159 -10.94 -23.43 4.45
C PHE A 159 -11.59 -22.09 4.81
N LEU A 160 -12.75 -21.82 4.21
CA LEU A 160 -13.56 -20.65 4.58
C LEU A 160 -13.86 -20.64 6.09
N SER A 161 -13.86 -19.47 6.72
CA SER A 161 -14.15 -19.32 8.16
C SER A 161 -15.65 -19.49 8.46
N THR A 162 -16.19 -20.68 8.18
CA THR A 162 -17.60 -21.05 8.29
C THR A 162 -17.96 -21.64 9.66
N GLY A 163 -17.01 -21.71 10.59
CA GLY A 163 -17.22 -22.28 11.91
C GLY A 163 -17.33 -23.81 11.94
N ARG A 164 -17.01 -24.51 10.84
CA ARG A 164 -17.15 -25.98 10.73
C ARG A 164 -15.96 -26.74 11.31
N PHE A 165 -16.23 -27.90 11.89
CA PHE A 165 -15.20 -28.91 12.14
C PHE A 165 -14.78 -29.55 10.82
N ARG A 166 -13.50 -29.88 10.67
CA ARG A 166 -12.98 -30.52 9.46
C ARG A 166 -12.37 -31.86 9.76
N ILE A 167 -12.78 -32.88 9.03
CA ILE A 167 -12.14 -34.20 9.06
C ILE A 167 -11.18 -34.25 7.88
N LEU A 168 -9.88 -34.14 8.17
CA LEU A 168 -8.82 -34.30 7.21
C LEU A 168 -8.49 -35.79 7.08
N CYS A 169 -8.78 -36.37 5.92
CA CYS A 169 -8.52 -37.77 5.60
C CYS A 169 -7.32 -37.87 4.66
N LEU A 170 -6.17 -38.29 5.20
CA LEU A 170 -4.99 -38.65 4.42
C LEU A 170 -5.07 -40.14 4.08
N THR A 171 -5.54 -40.41 2.87
CA THR A 171 -5.77 -41.77 2.38
C THR A 171 -4.47 -42.50 2.05
N SER A 172 -4.46 -43.82 2.17
CA SER A 172 -3.39 -44.64 1.60
C SER A 172 -3.54 -44.75 0.07
N SER A 173 -2.57 -45.38 -0.59
CA SER A 173 -2.53 -45.63 -2.04
C SER A 173 -3.70 -46.48 -2.60
N ASP A 174 -4.56 -47.03 -1.75
CA ASP A 174 -5.63 -47.98 -2.05
C ASP A 174 -7.04 -47.36 -2.24
N LEU A 175 -7.14 -46.03 -2.33
CA LEU A 175 -8.41 -45.29 -2.44
C LEU A 175 -9.34 -45.77 -3.58
N LEU A 176 -8.78 -46.18 -4.71
CA LEU A 176 -9.55 -46.63 -5.88
C LEU A 176 -10.00 -48.10 -5.78
N GLU A 177 -9.50 -48.85 -4.79
CA GLU A 177 -9.89 -50.24 -4.60
C GLU A 177 -11.10 -50.29 -3.67
N PRO A 178 -12.26 -50.84 -4.10
CA PRO A 178 -13.46 -50.87 -3.24
C PRO A 178 -13.27 -51.63 -1.92
N LYS A 179 -12.27 -52.52 -1.86
CA LYS A 179 -11.88 -53.26 -0.66
C LYS A 179 -10.70 -52.63 0.10
N GLY A 180 -10.12 -51.55 -0.40
CA GLY A 180 -9.04 -50.83 0.26
C GLY A 180 -9.49 -50.22 1.58
N VAL A 181 -8.56 -50.07 2.50
CA VAL A 181 -8.75 -49.43 3.81
C VAL A 181 -9.27 -48.02 3.63
N SER A 182 -8.68 -47.22 2.72
CA SER A 182 -9.12 -45.84 2.48
C SER A 182 -10.57 -45.75 1.99
N ALA A 183 -10.99 -46.65 1.10
CA ALA A 183 -12.35 -46.67 0.58
C ALA A 183 -13.36 -47.07 1.68
N GLN A 184 -13.05 -48.12 2.45
CA GLN A 184 -13.89 -48.57 3.56
C GLN A 184 -14.04 -47.51 4.65
N VAL A 185 -12.96 -46.79 4.97
CA VAL A 185 -12.95 -45.71 5.96
C VAL A 185 -13.80 -44.53 5.51
N LEU A 186 -13.70 -44.12 4.23
CA LEU A 186 -14.57 -43.06 3.69
C LEU A 186 -16.03 -43.48 3.65
N THR A 187 -16.31 -44.74 3.33
CA THR A 187 -17.67 -45.29 3.39
C THR A 187 -18.18 -45.27 4.83
N SER A 188 -17.40 -45.73 5.80
CA SER A 188 -17.76 -45.70 7.22
C SER A 188 -18.01 -44.27 7.71
N LEU A 189 -17.11 -43.32 7.43
CA LEU A 189 -17.30 -41.92 7.80
C LEU A 189 -18.59 -41.34 7.20
N GLY A 190 -18.86 -41.61 5.92
CA GLY A 190 -20.05 -41.14 5.23
C GLY A 190 -21.35 -41.78 5.69
N SER A 191 -21.35 -43.07 6.08
CA SER A 191 -22.56 -43.79 6.47
C SER A 191 -22.86 -43.76 7.97
N SER A 192 -21.83 -43.77 8.83
CA SER A 192 -22.01 -43.93 10.28
C SER A 192 -21.70 -42.68 11.09
N VAL A 193 -20.79 -41.81 10.64
CA VAL A 193 -20.34 -40.64 11.44
C VAL A 193 -21.04 -39.37 10.98
N LEU A 194 -20.89 -38.99 9.70
CA LEU A 194 -21.40 -37.72 9.18
C LEU A 194 -22.93 -37.55 9.30
N PRO A 195 -23.77 -38.59 9.10
CA PRO A 195 -25.23 -38.44 9.21
C PRO A 195 -25.74 -38.23 10.63
N ARG A 196 -24.92 -38.48 11.66
CA ARG A 196 -25.32 -38.31 13.07
C ARG A 196 -25.26 -36.86 13.55
N PHE A 197 -24.64 -35.97 12.79
CA PHE A 197 -24.51 -34.56 13.13
C PHE A 197 -25.29 -33.70 12.14
N PRO A 198 -25.76 -32.51 12.56
CA PRO A 198 -26.48 -31.60 11.66
C PRO A 198 -25.71 -31.29 10.36
N PRO A 199 -26.42 -31.17 9.22
CA PRO A 199 -25.79 -30.87 7.95
C PRO A 199 -25.10 -29.50 8.05
N ASN A 200 -23.88 -29.40 7.51
CA ASN A 200 -23.02 -28.20 7.53
C ASN A 200 -22.21 -27.94 8.80
N ILE A 201 -22.18 -28.82 9.82
CA ILE A 201 -21.29 -28.66 10.98
C ILE A 201 -19.91 -29.27 10.71
N ILE A 202 -19.87 -30.39 9.99
CA ILE A 202 -18.64 -31.11 9.65
C ILE A 202 -18.39 -31.03 8.15
N GLU A 203 -17.15 -30.72 7.78
CA GLU A 203 -16.64 -30.73 6.42
C GLU A 203 -15.59 -31.84 6.27
N GLN A 204 -15.76 -32.71 5.27
CA GLN A 204 -14.78 -33.76 4.96
C GLN A 204 -13.81 -33.27 3.89
N VAL A 205 -12.50 -33.35 4.18
CA VAL A 205 -11.42 -32.95 3.27
C VAL A 205 -10.53 -34.15 3.02
N VAL A 206 -10.39 -34.57 1.77
CA VAL A 206 -9.65 -35.80 1.42
C VAL A 206 -8.38 -35.46 0.64
N ILE A 207 -7.25 -35.93 1.12
CA ILE A 207 -5.94 -35.79 0.46
C ILE A 207 -5.43 -37.18 0.13
N HIS A 208 -4.97 -37.37 -1.10
CA HIS A 208 -4.46 -38.64 -1.59
C HIS A 208 -3.01 -38.46 -2.08
N PRO A 209 -2.09 -39.43 -1.83
CA PRO A 209 -0.67 -39.26 -2.09
C PRO A 209 -0.40 -39.20 -3.60
N ARG A 210 -0.52 -40.33 -4.31
CA ARG A 210 -0.32 -40.37 -5.76
C ARG A 210 -1.22 -41.41 -6.41
N LEU A 211 -2.08 -40.96 -7.32
CA LEU A 211 -2.85 -41.87 -8.18
C LEU A 211 -1.92 -42.46 -9.24
N GLY A 212 -1.59 -43.75 -9.10
CA GLY A 212 -0.70 -44.46 -10.02
C GLY A 212 -1.31 -44.76 -11.40
N LYS A 213 -2.62 -44.58 -11.56
CA LYS A 213 -3.36 -44.85 -12.81
C LYS A 213 -4.41 -43.77 -13.06
N THR A 214 -4.74 -43.55 -14.34
CA THR A 214 -5.93 -42.80 -14.74
C THR A 214 -7.17 -43.52 -14.23
N PHE A 215 -8.04 -42.82 -13.51
CA PHE A 215 -9.28 -43.37 -12.96
C PHE A 215 -10.49 -42.68 -13.61
N MET A 216 -11.57 -43.43 -13.75
CA MET A 216 -12.86 -42.93 -14.19
C MET A 216 -13.67 -42.47 -12.98
N TRP A 217 -14.64 -41.58 -13.20
CA TRP A 217 -15.54 -41.12 -12.13
C TRP A 217 -16.25 -42.29 -11.42
N GLN A 218 -16.46 -43.41 -12.10
CA GLN A 218 -17.09 -44.61 -11.52
C GLN A 218 -16.20 -45.29 -10.46
N ASP A 219 -14.87 -45.16 -10.58
CA ASP A 219 -13.89 -45.81 -9.70
C ASP A 219 -13.75 -45.12 -8.33
N VAL A 220 -14.31 -43.91 -8.19
CA VAL A 220 -14.29 -43.14 -6.95
C VAL A 220 -15.43 -43.60 -6.02
N PRO A 221 -15.18 -43.82 -4.71
CA PRO A 221 -16.22 -44.20 -3.74
C PRO A 221 -17.44 -43.28 -3.76
N SER A 222 -18.65 -43.86 -3.64
CA SER A 222 -19.92 -43.11 -3.68
C SER A 222 -20.04 -42.07 -2.57
N GLU A 223 -19.49 -42.38 -1.40
CA GLU A 223 -19.58 -41.54 -0.21
C GLU A 223 -18.69 -40.31 -0.35
N LEU A 224 -17.54 -40.44 -1.02
CA LEU A 224 -16.70 -39.29 -1.38
C LEU A 224 -17.49 -38.31 -2.27
N LYS A 225 -18.23 -38.81 -3.26
CA LYS A 225 -19.03 -37.98 -4.19
C LYS A 225 -20.17 -37.23 -3.50
N LYS A 226 -20.68 -37.77 -2.39
CA LYS A 226 -21.85 -37.26 -1.68
C LYS A 226 -21.47 -36.26 -0.59
N HIS A 227 -20.38 -36.53 0.14
CA HIS A 227 -20.03 -35.81 1.37
C HIS A 227 -18.84 -34.87 1.21
N SER A 228 -17.95 -35.14 0.27
CA SER A 228 -16.90 -34.22 -0.13
C SER A 228 -17.35 -33.55 -1.43
N GLU A 229 -17.54 -32.22 -1.44
CA GLU A 229 -17.57 -31.48 -2.72
C GLU A 229 -16.32 -31.88 -3.54
N MET A 230 -16.31 -31.78 -4.88
CA MET A 230 -15.17 -32.22 -5.73
C MET A 230 -13.86 -31.44 -5.43
N ARG A 231 -13.28 -31.68 -4.27
CA ARG A 231 -12.22 -30.95 -3.58
C ARG A 231 -11.32 -31.95 -2.86
N PHE A 232 -11.12 -33.13 -3.45
CA PHE A 232 -10.02 -34.00 -3.01
C PHE A 232 -8.76 -33.63 -3.77
N TYR A 233 -7.63 -33.78 -3.10
CA TYR A 233 -6.37 -33.21 -3.56
C TYR A 233 -5.29 -34.26 -3.80
N ASN A 234 -4.43 -33.98 -4.78
CA ASN A 234 -3.17 -34.69 -5.00
C ASN A 234 -2.07 -34.05 -4.12
N GLY A 235 -1.41 -34.87 -3.31
CA GLY A 235 -0.36 -34.47 -2.37
C GLY A 235 1.08 -34.56 -2.88
N TYR A 236 1.33 -35.03 -4.11
CA TYR A 236 2.68 -35.42 -4.57
C TYR A 236 3.49 -34.32 -5.31
N GLU A 237 2.90 -33.19 -5.72
CA GLU A 237 3.65 -32.15 -6.47
C GLU A 237 4.14 -30.96 -5.62
N LEU A 238 5.40 -30.56 -5.83
CA LEU A 238 6.16 -29.40 -5.31
C LEU A 238 6.33 -29.28 -3.77
N ASP A 239 5.27 -29.44 -2.98
CA ASP A 239 5.28 -29.49 -1.52
C ASP A 239 4.66 -30.83 -1.09
N ASP A 240 5.49 -31.87 -0.85
CA ASP A 240 5.03 -33.22 -0.49
C ASP A 240 4.23 -33.18 0.82
N VAL A 241 2.90 -33.23 0.71
CA VAL A 241 1.97 -33.03 1.83
C VAL A 241 2.14 -34.12 2.89
N TYR A 242 2.36 -35.36 2.45
CA TYR A 242 2.54 -36.51 3.33
C TYR A 242 3.83 -36.34 4.14
N LYS A 243 4.91 -35.94 3.48
CA LYS A 243 6.18 -35.66 4.15
C LYS A 243 6.13 -34.45 5.08
N ILE A 244 5.44 -33.37 4.70
CA ILE A 244 5.28 -32.17 5.54
C ILE A 244 4.46 -32.48 6.79
N TYR A 245 3.36 -33.21 6.63
CA TYR A 245 2.50 -33.61 7.74
C TYR A 245 3.05 -34.79 8.55
N GLY A 246 4.12 -35.43 8.07
CA GLY A 246 4.75 -36.58 8.72
C GLY A 246 3.92 -37.85 8.63
N VAL A 247 3.06 -38.01 7.64
CA VAL A 247 2.19 -39.18 7.47
C VAL A 247 2.82 -40.14 6.47
N ASP A 248 2.89 -41.43 6.83
CA ASP A 248 3.32 -42.48 5.90
C ASP A 248 2.25 -42.71 4.82
N GLU A 249 2.62 -42.58 3.55
CA GLU A 249 1.74 -42.77 2.39
C GLU A 249 1.09 -44.16 2.34
N THR A 250 1.70 -45.17 2.96
CA THR A 250 1.19 -46.56 2.98
C THR A 250 0.16 -46.79 4.07
N ARG A 251 0.23 -46.05 5.18
CA ARG A 251 -0.66 -46.21 6.35
C ARG A 251 -1.80 -45.19 6.36
N GLY A 252 -1.54 -43.96 5.91
CA GLY A 252 -2.49 -42.85 5.98
C GLY A 252 -2.79 -42.41 7.43
N ALA A 253 -3.65 -41.39 7.57
CA ALA A 253 -4.07 -40.86 8.87
C ALA A 253 -5.41 -40.11 8.80
N LEU A 254 -6.11 -40.04 9.93
CA LEU A 254 -7.27 -39.19 10.15
C LEU A 254 -6.92 -38.08 11.14
N ALA A 255 -7.26 -36.84 10.83
CA ALA A 255 -7.10 -35.72 11.76
C ALA A 255 -8.38 -34.89 11.83
N VAL A 256 -8.78 -34.52 13.05
CA VAL A 256 -9.91 -33.59 13.26
C VAL A 256 -9.34 -32.20 13.51
N VAL A 257 -9.68 -31.26 12.62
CA VAL A 257 -9.29 -29.86 12.71
C VAL A 257 -10.49 -29.06 13.21
N ARG A 258 -10.26 -28.32 14.29
CA ARG A 258 -11.23 -27.44 14.94
C ARG A 258 -11.58 -26.25 14.03
N PRO A 259 -12.70 -25.55 14.29
CA PRO A 259 -13.09 -24.36 13.52
C PRO A 259 -12.06 -23.21 13.52
N ASP A 260 -11.22 -23.12 14.55
CA ASP A 260 -10.11 -22.17 14.68
C ASP A 260 -8.83 -22.59 13.94
N GLY A 261 -8.83 -23.75 13.27
CA GLY A 261 -7.71 -24.25 12.46
C GLY A 261 -6.65 -25.02 13.24
N TYR A 262 -6.89 -25.32 14.53
CA TYR A 262 -6.02 -26.17 15.34
C TYR A 262 -6.40 -27.64 15.19
N VAL A 263 -5.39 -28.52 15.16
CA VAL A 263 -5.59 -29.98 15.17
C VAL A 263 -6.03 -30.39 16.57
N GLY A 264 -7.23 -30.94 16.70
CA GLY A 264 -7.77 -31.42 17.98
C GLY A 264 -7.29 -32.84 18.32
N MET A 265 -7.29 -33.72 17.32
CA MET A 265 -6.84 -35.11 17.48
C MET A 265 -6.28 -35.67 16.17
N VAL A 266 -5.49 -36.74 16.28
CA VAL A 266 -5.02 -37.55 15.16
C VAL A 266 -5.21 -39.03 15.50
N ALA A 267 -5.67 -39.82 14.52
CA ALA A 267 -5.87 -41.26 14.63
C ALA A 267 -5.32 -41.98 13.39
N ALA A 268 -5.02 -43.27 13.55
CA ALA A 268 -4.72 -44.13 12.42
C ALA A 268 -5.93 -44.21 11.47
N LEU A 269 -5.68 -44.45 10.18
CA LEU A 269 -6.74 -44.47 9.17
C LEU A 269 -7.86 -45.47 9.49
N GLU A 270 -7.52 -46.59 10.12
CA GLU A 270 -8.45 -47.66 10.53
C GLU A 270 -9.30 -47.31 11.76
N ASP A 271 -8.86 -46.35 12.58
CA ASP A 271 -9.49 -46.01 13.86
C ASP A 271 -10.54 -44.90 13.72
N VAL A 272 -11.57 -45.20 12.93
CA VAL A 272 -12.73 -44.31 12.73
C VAL A 272 -13.51 -44.12 14.03
N LYS A 273 -13.49 -45.13 14.91
CA LYS A 273 -14.21 -45.11 16.18
C LYS A 273 -13.70 -43.99 17.10
N ARG A 274 -12.38 -43.79 17.17
CA ARG A 274 -11.79 -42.70 17.96
C ARG A 274 -12.20 -41.32 17.45
N VAL A 275 -12.27 -41.13 16.14
CA VAL A 275 -12.78 -39.88 15.52
C VAL A 275 -14.24 -39.65 15.88
N GLN A 276 -15.05 -40.70 15.86
CA GLN A 276 -16.46 -40.64 16.25
C GLN A 276 -16.62 -40.27 17.73
N GLU A 277 -15.93 -40.98 18.64
CA GLU A 277 -15.96 -40.70 20.08
C GLU A 277 -15.49 -39.28 20.39
N TYR A 278 -14.48 -38.78 19.67
CA TYR A 278 -14.05 -37.40 19.80
C TYR A 278 -15.18 -36.45 19.37
N LEU A 279 -15.81 -36.64 18.22
CA LEU A 279 -16.87 -35.74 17.76
C LEU A 279 -18.10 -35.76 18.68
N GLU A 280 -18.52 -36.92 19.17
CA GLU A 280 -19.66 -37.07 20.10
C GLU A 280 -19.45 -36.36 21.44
N ARG A 281 -18.21 -36.27 21.92
CA ARG A 281 -17.89 -35.50 23.14
C ARG A 281 -18.01 -33.98 22.94
N HIS A 282 -17.94 -33.52 21.70
CA HIS A 282 -17.81 -32.09 21.37
C HIS A 282 -19.01 -31.51 20.62
N LEU A 283 -19.79 -32.35 19.95
CA LEU A 283 -20.93 -32.00 19.12
C LEU A 283 -22.14 -32.77 19.60
N ASP A 284 -23.28 -32.08 19.73
CA ASP A 284 -24.55 -32.73 19.99
C ASP A 284 -25.01 -33.52 18.74
N ASP A 285 -25.42 -34.78 18.93
CA ASP A 285 -25.91 -35.67 17.88
C ASP A 285 -27.41 -35.51 17.62
N GLN A 286 -28.06 -34.56 18.30
CA GLN A 286 -29.50 -34.23 18.24
C GLN A 286 -30.43 -35.44 18.41
N SER A 287 -29.95 -36.56 18.95
CA SER A 287 -30.76 -37.76 19.18
C SER A 287 -31.94 -37.53 20.12
N VAL A 288 -31.89 -36.45 20.93
CA VAL A 288 -32.92 -36.05 21.89
C VAL A 288 -34.07 -35.24 21.25
N TYR A 289 -33.86 -34.57 20.11
CA TYR A 289 -34.86 -33.64 19.53
C TYR A 289 -35.85 -34.31 18.58
N HIS A 290 -35.69 -35.60 18.28
CA HIS A 290 -36.59 -36.34 17.40
C HIS A 290 -37.77 -37.02 18.11
N SER A 291 -38.02 -36.77 19.40
CA SER A 291 -39.12 -37.42 20.12
C SER A 291 -40.38 -36.59 20.39
N ASP A 292 -40.42 -35.27 20.18
CA ASP A 292 -41.61 -34.49 20.54
C ASP A 292 -41.97 -33.39 19.53
N ASP A 293 -42.65 -33.80 18.46
CA ASP A 293 -43.60 -32.95 17.73
C ASP A 293 -44.81 -32.68 18.65
N ASN A 294 -44.84 -31.56 19.39
CA ASN A 294 -46.08 -30.84 19.75
C ASN A 294 -45.85 -29.54 20.57
N ALA A 295 -46.10 -28.41 19.89
CA ALA A 295 -46.73 -27.18 20.41
C ALA A 295 -45.88 -26.20 21.29
N PRO A 296 -46.35 -24.96 21.55
CA PRO A 296 -46.27 -23.82 20.64
C PRO A 296 -45.69 -22.53 21.30
N GLU A 297 -45.57 -21.48 20.48
CA GLU A 297 -45.18 -20.10 20.80
C GLU A 297 -45.67 -19.55 22.16
N ALA A 298 -44.79 -18.89 22.92
CA ALA A 298 -45.17 -17.99 24.00
C ALA A 298 -44.18 -16.84 24.23
N HIS A 299 -44.64 -15.65 23.83
CA HIS A 299 -44.63 -14.36 24.52
C HIS A 299 -43.37 -13.75 25.19
N ALA A 300 -43.19 -12.49 24.80
CA ALA A 300 -42.46 -11.41 25.46
C ALA A 300 -42.80 -11.27 26.95
N VAL A 301 -41.77 -10.93 27.74
CA VAL A 301 -41.90 -10.38 29.10
C VAL A 301 -41.07 -9.10 29.16
N ASP A 302 -41.71 -8.08 29.71
CA ASP A 302 -41.27 -6.70 29.84
C ASP A 302 -40.84 -6.41 31.29
N SER A 303 -39.78 -5.60 31.43
CA SER A 303 -39.45 -4.72 32.58
C SER A 303 -39.01 -5.33 33.93
N PRO A 304 -38.36 -4.58 34.86
CA PRO A 304 -38.04 -3.14 34.85
C PRO A 304 -36.59 -2.74 35.25
N ALA A 305 -36.35 -1.43 35.15
CA ALA A 305 -35.17 -0.68 35.55
C ALA A 305 -34.87 -0.69 37.06
N GLU A 306 -33.58 -0.62 37.41
CA GLU A 306 -33.09 -0.13 38.70
C GLU A 306 -31.94 0.87 38.50
N ASP A 307 -32.14 2.07 39.05
CA ASP A 307 -31.17 3.15 39.25
C ASP A 307 -30.18 2.76 40.36
N HIS A 308 -28.89 3.00 40.13
CA HIS A 308 -27.93 3.26 41.22
C HIS A 308 -26.80 4.19 40.74
N ASP A 309 -26.91 5.45 41.16
CA ASP A 309 -25.81 6.41 41.26
C ASP A 309 -24.84 5.96 42.38
N GLU A 310 -23.53 5.95 42.13
CA GLU A 310 -22.54 6.54 43.05
C GLU A 310 -21.11 6.64 42.46
N LYS A 311 -20.65 7.90 42.43
CA LYS A 311 -19.31 8.43 42.78
C LYS A 311 -18.08 8.18 41.89
N GLN A 312 -17.62 9.33 41.39
CA GLN A 312 -16.33 9.66 40.80
C GLN A 312 -15.12 9.33 41.69
N GLY A 313 -14.07 8.79 41.08
CA GLY A 313 -12.72 8.73 41.63
C GLY A 313 -11.68 9.06 40.54
N THR A 314 -11.21 10.30 40.51
CA THR A 314 -10.03 10.73 39.75
C THR A 314 -8.76 10.32 40.49
N PRO A 315 -7.71 9.81 39.81
CA PRO A 315 -6.37 9.81 40.37
C PRO A 315 -5.57 11.01 39.85
N VAL A 316 -4.90 11.62 40.81
CA VAL A 316 -4.06 12.81 40.80
C VAL A 316 -2.74 12.55 40.04
N LEU A 317 -2.27 13.59 39.34
CA LEU A 317 -0.94 13.68 38.73
C LEU A 317 0.13 13.82 39.82
N GLU A 318 1.11 12.93 39.81
CA GLU A 318 2.34 13.08 40.60
C GLU A 318 3.45 13.69 39.72
N VAL A 319 3.96 14.85 40.15
CA VAL A 319 5.11 15.53 39.55
C VAL A 319 6.33 15.24 40.40
N ARG A 320 7.42 14.75 39.77
CA ARG A 320 8.77 14.83 40.35
C ARG A 320 9.87 14.81 39.28
N GLY A 321 10.74 15.83 39.31
CA GLY A 321 12.03 15.86 38.59
C GLY A 321 12.09 16.83 37.41
N GLY A 322 12.26 18.13 37.68
CA GLY A 322 12.24 19.21 36.69
C GLY A 322 13.41 19.23 35.69
N ILE A 323 13.09 19.89 34.56
CA ILE A 323 13.86 20.17 33.33
C ILE A 323 13.83 19.03 32.29
N LEU A 324 12.78 19.06 31.46
CA LEU A 324 12.71 18.34 30.18
C LEU A 324 12.96 19.34 29.04
N ASN A 325 13.91 18.99 28.17
CA ASN A 325 14.28 19.73 26.98
C ASN A 325 13.12 19.72 25.95
N GLU A 326 12.60 20.89 25.61
CA GLU A 326 11.43 21.12 24.74
C GLU A 326 11.71 20.95 23.22
N ARG A 327 12.54 19.99 22.83
CA ARG A 327 12.88 19.74 21.42
C ARG A 327 12.81 18.27 21.08
N ASP A 328 11.59 17.72 20.99
CA ASP A 328 11.20 16.64 20.05
C ASP A 328 9.79 16.03 20.29
N THR A 329 8.94 16.64 21.12
CA THR A 329 7.63 16.09 21.53
C THR A 329 6.54 16.08 20.44
N ASP A 330 6.59 16.96 19.45
CA ASP A 330 5.49 17.09 18.46
C ASP A 330 5.41 15.94 17.45
N LEU A 331 6.50 15.19 17.23
CA LEU A 331 6.54 14.08 16.28
C LEU A 331 6.23 12.73 16.91
N GLU A 332 6.61 12.51 18.17
CA GLU A 332 6.22 11.30 18.89
C GLU A 332 4.74 11.31 19.26
N ALA A 333 4.17 12.47 19.58
CA ALA A 333 2.73 12.64 19.80
C ALA A 333 1.92 12.33 18.51
N ALA A 334 2.35 12.87 17.36
CA ALA A 334 1.70 12.59 16.08
C ALA A 334 1.95 11.15 15.58
N ALA A 335 3.09 10.54 15.90
CA ALA A 335 3.39 9.15 15.59
C ALA A 335 2.59 8.18 16.48
N ARG A 336 2.36 8.53 17.76
CA ARG A 336 1.44 7.86 18.67
C ARG A 336 0.00 8.00 18.19
N ASP A 337 -0.44 9.19 17.77
CA ASP A 337 -1.78 9.44 17.22
C ASP A 337 -2.03 8.72 15.90
N GLN A 338 -1.05 8.66 14.98
CA GLN A 338 -1.21 7.87 13.76
C GLN A 338 -1.15 6.36 14.02
N SER A 339 -0.35 5.90 15.00
CA SER A 339 -0.38 4.50 15.43
C SER A 339 -1.69 4.15 16.15
N ALA A 340 -2.31 5.14 16.81
CA ALA A 340 -3.66 5.03 17.37
C ALA A 340 -4.72 5.06 16.25
N LEU A 341 -4.51 5.78 15.15
CA LEU A 341 -5.35 5.73 13.93
C LEU A 341 -5.27 4.38 13.20
N GLU A 342 -4.09 3.74 13.16
CA GLU A 342 -3.97 2.37 12.61
C GLU A 342 -4.48 1.31 13.59
N LYS A 343 -4.25 1.45 14.89
CA LYS A 343 -4.88 0.58 15.92
C LYS A 343 -6.41 0.79 16.00
N SER A 344 -6.92 1.98 15.65
CA SER A 344 -8.35 2.27 15.55
C SER A 344 -8.99 1.60 14.32
N ARG A 345 -8.23 1.43 13.22
CA ARG A 345 -8.74 0.77 12.00
C ARG A 345 -8.96 -0.74 12.11
N THR A 346 -8.47 -1.40 13.17
CA THR A 346 -8.66 -2.86 13.32
C THR A 346 -9.19 -3.32 14.68
N ALA A 347 -9.19 -2.49 15.74
CA ALA A 347 -9.60 -2.94 17.09
C ALA A 347 -11.00 -2.46 17.56
N LYS A 348 -11.78 -1.75 16.72
CA LYS A 348 -13.11 -1.23 17.12
C LYS A 348 -14.20 -1.39 16.05
N SER A 349 -14.24 -2.54 15.36
CA SER A 349 -15.36 -2.80 14.44
C SER A 349 -16.59 -3.42 15.09
N ASP A 350 -16.58 -3.89 16.35
CA ASP A 350 -17.75 -4.64 16.86
C ASP A 350 -18.05 -4.56 18.37
N LYS A 351 -17.45 -3.63 19.12
CA LYS A 351 -17.92 -3.36 20.50
C LYS A 351 -18.32 -1.88 20.62
N SER A 352 -19.64 -1.70 20.66
CA SER A 352 -20.41 -0.45 20.65
C SER A 352 -20.06 0.47 19.48
N ARG A 353 -20.82 0.39 18.37
CA ARG A 353 -21.03 1.59 17.54
C ARG A 353 -21.51 2.66 18.50
N ASP A 354 -20.64 3.62 18.79
CA ASP A 354 -21.03 4.83 19.48
C ASP A 354 -22.21 5.38 18.65
N PRO A 355 -23.46 5.39 19.18
CA PRO A 355 -24.65 5.60 18.37
C PRO A 355 -24.68 6.98 17.68
N LYS A 356 -23.71 7.83 18.02
CA LYS A 356 -23.55 9.22 17.57
C LYS A 356 -22.35 9.43 16.65
N LEU A 357 -21.59 8.39 16.29
CA LEU A 357 -20.47 8.49 15.34
C LEU A 357 -20.98 8.31 13.90
N VAL A 358 -20.90 9.38 13.11
CA VAL A 358 -21.35 9.35 11.70
C VAL A 358 -20.29 8.69 10.83
N THR A 359 -20.60 7.50 10.31
CA THR A 359 -19.78 6.72 9.37
C THR A 359 -20.60 6.35 8.13
N TRP A 360 -20.00 5.63 7.17
CA TRP A 360 -20.73 5.12 6.00
C TRP A 360 -21.77 4.06 6.41
N ASP A 361 -22.91 4.00 5.72
CA ASP A 361 -23.99 3.06 6.08
C ASP A 361 -23.65 1.59 5.76
N GLY A 362 -22.55 1.36 5.03
CA GLY A 362 -22.08 0.03 4.64
C GLY A 362 -20.93 0.10 3.62
N PRO A 363 -20.40 -1.06 3.18
CA PRO A 363 -19.34 -1.13 2.17
C PRO A 363 -19.77 -0.59 0.79
N ASP A 364 -21.08 -0.60 0.49
CA ASP A 364 -21.66 -0.18 -0.79
C ASP A 364 -22.36 1.21 -0.75
N ASP A 365 -22.07 2.03 0.27
CA ASP A 365 -22.66 3.38 0.39
C ASP A 365 -22.42 4.22 -0.89
N PRO A 366 -23.48 4.74 -1.55
CA PRO A 366 -23.36 5.50 -2.80
C PRO A 366 -22.71 6.88 -2.62
N GLU A 367 -22.66 7.42 -1.40
CA GLU A 367 -21.94 8.67 -1.10
C GLU A 367 -20.43 8.47 -1.06
N ASN A 368 -19.95 7.22 -0.89
CA ASN A 368 -18.53 6.91 -0.94
C ASN A 368 -17.99 7.04 -2.38
N PRO A 369 -16.98 7.91 -2.63
CA PRO A 369 -16.42 8.11 -3.97
C PRO A 369 -15.86 6.85 -4.63
N LYS A 370 -15.47 5.85 -3.82
CA LYS A 370 -15.03 4.54 -4.32
C LYS A 370 -16.14 3.70 -4.94
N ASN A 371 -17.39 3.99 -4.62
CA ASN A 371 -18.58 3.28 -5.11
C ASN A 371 -19.30 4.04 -6.23
N TRP A 372 -18.78 5.20 -6.67
CA TRP A 372 -19.34 5.92 -7.81
C TRP A 372 -19.28 5.10 -9.11
N SER A 373 -20.22 5.36 -10.02
CA SER A 373 -20.18 4.77 -11.35
C SER A 373 -18.90 5.15 -12.10
N ASN A 374 -18.39 4.23 -12.92
CA ASN A 374 -17.13 4.42 -13.66
C ASN A 374 -17.10 5.72 -14.45
N ASN A 375 -18.21 6.11 -15.08
CA ASN A 375 -18.31 7.36 -15.85
C ASN A 375 -18.04 8.60 -14.97
N LYS A 376 -18.55 8.62 -13.73
CA LYS A 376 -18.31 9.73 -12.79
C LYS A 376 -16.85 9.76 -12.32
N LYS A 377 -16.28 8.60 -12.01
CA LYS A 377 -14.87 8.48 -11.61
C LYS A 377 -13.93 8.96 -12.74
N TRP A 378 -14.18 8.51 -13.98
CA TRP A 378 -13.40 8.90 -15.14
C TRP A 378 -13.57 10.38 -15.49
N ALA A 379 -14.78 10.92 -15.44
CA ALA A 379 -15.00 12.35 -15.65
C ALA A 379 -14.18 13.20 -14.67
N ALA A 380 -14.20 12.86 -13.37
CA ALA A 380 -13.42 13.56 -12.36
C ALA A 380 -11.91 13.49 -12.64
N ILE A 381 -11.36 12.30 -12.95
CA ILE A 381 -9.93 12.14 -13.24
C ILE A 381 -9.51 12.87 -14.50
N ILE A 382 -10.31 12.81 -15.57
CA ILE A 382 -10.00 13.51 -16.82
C ILE A 382 -9.96 15.03 -16.57
N THR A 383 -10.92 15.59 -15.83
CA THR A 383 -10.89 17.01 -15.47
C THR A 383 -9.66 17.37 -14.64
N VAL A 384 -9.35 16.62 -13.58
CA VAL A 384 -8.15 16.89 -12.76
C VAL A 384 -6.87 16.75 -13.59
N SER A 385 -6.82 15.80 -14.51
CA SER A 385 -5.69 15.62 -15.42
C SER A 385 -5.56 16.81 -16.37
N LEU A 386 -6.67 17.36 -16.88
CA LEU A 386 -6.66 18.57 -17.71
C LEU A 386 -6.20 19.82 -16.93
N PHE A 387 -6.63 20.00 -15.67
CA PHE A 387 -6.06 21.04 -14.79
C PHE A 387 -4.56 20.86 -14.56
N THR A 388 -4.12 19.60 -14.45
CA THR A 388 -2.69 19.28 -14.28
C THR A 388 -1.89 19.46 -15.57
N PHE A 389 -2.53 19.33 -16.73
CA PHE A 389 -1.93 19.50 -18.05
C PHE A 389 -1.75 20.97 -18.42
N ILE A 390 -2.77 21.80 -18.20
CA ILE A 390 -2.79 23.19 -18.69
C ILE A 390 -1.71 24.05 -18.02
N SER A 391 -1.37 23.79 -16.75
CA SER A 391 -0.42 24.61 -16.01
C SER A 391 1.03 24.44 -16.51
N PRO A 392 1.58 23.22 -16.70
CA PRO A 392 2.89 23.02 -17.32
C PRO A 392 2.96 23.45 -18.79
N VAL A 393 1.85 23.36 -19.54
CA VAL A 393 1.73 23.96 -20.88
C VAL A 393 1.97 25.46 -20.79
N SER A 394 1.22 26.18 -19.95
CA SER A 394 1.37 27.63 -19.79
C SER A 394 2.75 28.06 -19.30
N SER A 395 3.37 27.27 -18.41
CA SER A 395 4.74 27.51 -17.93
C SER A 395 5.78 27.53 -19.06
N SER A 396 5.65 26.62 -20.03
CA SER A 396 6.66 26.37 -21.06
C SER A 396 6.35 27.06 -22.39
N MET A 397 5.08 27.35 -22.67
CA MET A 397 4.60 27.98 -23.91
C MET A 397 5.21 29.35 -24.19
N VAL A 398 5.81 29.98 -23.18
CA VAL A 398 6.43 31.30 -23.26
C VAL A 398 7.88 31.25 -23.75
N ALA A 399 8.54 30.07 -23.69
CA ALA A 399 9.91 29.89 -24.14
C ALA A 399 10.21 30.49 -25.54
N PRO A 400 9.44 30.18 -26.59
CA PRO A 400 9.67 30.76 -27.92
C PRO A 400 9.34 32.25 -28.02
N ALA A 401 8.51 32.78 -27.13
CA ALA A 401 8.09 34.18 -27.10
C ALA A 401 9.00 35.08 -26.24
N LEU A 402 9.96 34.49 -25.50
CA LEU A 402 10.88 35.23 -24.62
C LEU A 402 11.63 36.39 -25.32
N PRO A 403 12.17 36.23 -26.54
CA PRO A 403 12.83 37.34 -27.24
C PRO A 403 11.87 38.50 -27.52
N SER A 404 10.64 38.21 -27.95
CA SER A 404 9.62 39.23 -28.24
C SER A 404 9.17 39.96 -26.96
N ILE A 405 9.01 39.24 -25.85
CA ILE A 405 8.68 39.83 -24.54
C ILE A 405 9.81 40.73 -24.06
N ALA A 406 11.06 40.29 -24.21
CA ALA A 406 12.22 41.07 -23.81
C ALA A 406 12.34 42.37 -24.62
N SER A 407 12.05 42.32 -25.92
CA SER A 407 12.02 43.50 -26.79
C SER A 407 10.92 44.48 -26.38
N ASP A 408 9.67 44.01 -26.20
CA ASP A 408 8.51 44.86 -25.84
C ASP A 408 8.66 45.54 -24.48
N PHE A 409 9.32 44.89 -23.51
CA PHE A 409 9.54 45.43 -22.17
C PHE A 409 10.92 46.05 -21.96
N HIS A 410 11.72 46.19 -23.03
CA HIS A 410 13.08 46.74 -22.98
C HIS A 410 13.95 46.06 -21.90
N ILE A 411 13.91 44.73 -21.85
CA ILE A 411 14.70 43.92 -20.93
C ILE A 411 16.06 43.66 -21.56
N GLU A 412 17.05 44.47 -21.18
CA GLU A 412 18.44 44.34 -21.66
C GLU A 412 19.20 43.17 -21.02
N ASP A 413 18.78 42.76 -19.82
CA ASP A 413 19.43 41.72 -19.03
C ASP A 413 18.90 40.31 -19.38
N GLN A 414 19.81 39.40 -19.75
CA GLN A 414 19.47 38.03 -20.12
C GLN A 414 18.90 37.23 -18.94
N VAL A 415 19.34 37.50 -17.69
CA VAL A 415 18.78 36.86 -16.49
C VAL A 415 17.31 37.24 -16.34
N SER A 416 17.01 38.54 -16.45
CA SER A 416 15.66 39.09 -16.32
C SER A 416 14.69 38.54 -17.38
N SER A 417 15.17 38.24 -18.59
CA SER A 417 14.36 37.57 -19.61
C SER A 417 14.01 36.13 -19.18
N GLN A 418 15.02 35.34 -18.79
CA GLN A 418 14.81 33.95 -18.33
C GLN A 418 14.00 33.86 -17.03
N LEU A 419 14.05 34.90 -16.20
CA LEU A 419 13.22 35.03 -15.00
C LEU A 419 11.72 34.99 -15.34
N THR A 420 11.31 35.54 -16.49
CA THR A 420 9.91 35.55 -16.93
C THR A 420 9.36 34.14 -17.16
N LEU A 421 10.17 33.19 -17.60
CA LEU A 421 9.78 31.78 -17.76
C LEU A 421 9.90 31.02 -16.44
N SER A 422 11.03 31.16 -15.76
CA SER A 422 11.41 30.32 -14.63
C SER A 422 10.68 30.65 -13.33
N ILE A 423 10.26 31.90 -13.11
CA ILE A 423 9.56 32.32 -11.87
C ILE A 423 8.24 31.57 -11.64
N PHE A 424 7.60 31.12 -12.72
CA PHE A 424 6.40 30.28 -12.66
C PHE A 424 6.70 28.93 -11.98
N VAL A 425 7.89 28.36 -12.21
CA VAL A 425 8.35 27.11 -11.61
C VAL A 425 8.75 27.31 -10.14
N LEU A 426 9.23 28.49 -9.76
CA LEU A 426 9.48 28.80 -8.34
C LEU A 426 8.18 28.73 -7.55
N ALA A 427 7.08 29.22 -8.12
CA ALA A 427 5.77 29.12 -7.50
C ALA A 427 5.32 27.66 -7.31
N TYR A 428 5.75 26.72 -8.15
CA TYR A 428 5.53 25.27 -7.95
C TYR A 428 6.31 24.69 -6.76
N ALA A 429 7.36 25.35 -6.28
CA ALA A 429 8.01 24.95 -5.04
C ALA A 429 7.17 25.33 -3.82
N VAL A 430 6.54 26.52 -3.87
CA VAL A 430 5.85 27.13 -2.74
C VAL A 430 4.39 26.66 -2.65
N GLY A 431 3.66 26.68 -3.77
CA GLY A 431 2.21 26.47 -3.78
C GLY A 431 1.75 25.12 -3.21
N PRO A 432 2.33 23.97 -3.60
CA PRO A 432 1.95 22.65 -3.06
C PRO A 432 2.07 22.53 -1.54
N LEU A 433 3.00 23.27 -0.92
CA LEU A 433 3.23 23.24 0.53
C LEU A 433 2.02 23.78 1.30
N PHE A 434 1.26 24.71 0.72
CA PHE A 434 0.05 25.27 1.33
C PHE A 434 -1.23 24.63 0.78
N LEU A 435 -1.31 24.48 -0.54
CA LEU A 435 -2.51 24.01 -1.24
C LEU A 435 -2.81 22.53 -0.99
N GLY A 436 -1.77 21.71 -0.79
CA GLY A 436 -1.93 20.30 -0.41
C GLY A 436 -2.68 20.14 0.92
N PRO A 437 -2.15 20.68 2.04
CA PRO A 437 -2.82 20.62 3.34
C PRO A 437 -4.18 21.31 3.37
N LEU A 438 -4.33 22.46 2.69
CA LEU A 438 -5.63 23.13 2.58
C LEU A 438 -6.69 22.22 1.95
N SER A 439 -6.32 21.37 1.00
CA SER A 439 -7.25 20.43 0.35
C SER A 439 -7.75 19.33 1.29
N GLU A 440 -6.99 19.00 2.33
CA GLU A 440 -7.38 18.02 3.37
C GLU A 440 -8.25 18.64 4.45
N ILE A 441 -8.33 19.97 4.51
CA ILE A 441 -9.13 20.71 5.49
C ILE A 441 -10.46 21.15 4.86
N TYR A 442 -10.37 21.85 3.72
CA TYR A 442 -11.51 22.48 3.07
C TYR A 442 -12.21 21.56 2.07
N GLY A 443 -11.53 20.49 1.62
CA GLY A 443 -12.00 19.57 0.58
C GLY A 443 -11.17 19.68 -0.70
N ARG A 444 -11.12 18.60 -1.48
CA ARG A 444 -10.23 18.50 -2.65
C ARG A 444 -10.73 19.40 -3.78
N VAL A 445 -12.03 19.40 -4.02
CA VAL A 445 -12.62 20.11 -5.17
C VAL A 445 -12.61 21.62 -4.98
N ILE A 446 -12.95 22.12 -3.79
CA ILE A 446 -12.97 23.57 -3.53
C ILE A 446 -11.58 24.16 -3.74
N VAL A 447 -10.53 23.50 -3.23
CA VAL A 447 -9.15 23.99 -3.37
C VAL A 447 -8.69 23.91 -4.82
N LEU A 448 -8.99 22.83 -5.55
CA LEU A 448 -8.67 22.72 -6.97
C LEU A 448 -9.33 23.83 -7.80
N GLN A 449 -10.63 24.07 -7.58
CA GLN A 449 -11.40 25.06 -8.33
C GLN A 449 -10.94 26.49 -8.06
N LEU A 450 -10.74 26.85 -6.78
CA LEU A 450 -10.27 28.18 -6.42
C LEU A 450 -8.84 28.43 -6.89
N ALA A 451 -7.96 27.44 -6.78
CA ALA A 451 -6.58 27.57 -7.24
C ALA A 451 -6.49 27.67 -8.77
N ASN A 452 -7.32 26.91 -9.49
CA ASN A 452 -7.37 27.01 -10.95
C ASN A 452 -7.98 28.34 -11.42
N LEU A 453 -9.05 28.83 -10.76
CA LEU A 453 -9.58 30.17 -11.00
C LEU A 453 -8.54 31.27 -10.71
N PHE A 454 -7.75 31.12 -9.64
CA PHE A 454 -6.65 32.01 -9.33
C PHE A 454 -5.59 32.01 -10.45
N TYR A 455 -5.20 30.84 -10.92
CA TYR A 455 -4.34 30.71 -12.09
C TYR A 455 -4.92 31.41 -13.31
N LEU A 456 -6.20 31.18 -13.65
CA LEU A 456 -6.88 31.78 -14.78
C LEU A 456 -6.79 33.32 -14.77
N VAL A 457 -7.17 33.93 -13.65
CA VAL A 457 -7.17 35.39 -13.47
C VAL A 457 -5.77 35.97 -13.64
N PHE A 458 -4.76 35.39 -12.98
CA PHE A 458 -3.40 35.90 -13.08
C PHE A 458 -2.72 35.58 -14.41
N ASN A 459 -3.11 34.51 -15.10
CA ASN A 459 -2.63 34.21 -16.45
C ASN A 459 -3.19 35.23 -17.46
N ILE A 460 -4.46 35.63 -17.34
CA ILE A 460 -5.03 36.73 -18.13
C ILE A 460 -4.28 38.04 -17.84
N ALA A 461 -4.00 38.33 -16.56
CA ALA A 461 -3.26 39.52 -16.15
C ALA A 461 -1.85 39.58 -16.77
N CYS A 462 -1.19 38.44 -16.99
CA CYS A 462 0.09 38.39 -17.71
C CYS A 462 -0.05 38.86 -19.17
N GLY A 463 -1.14 38.51 -19.86
CA GLY A 463 -1.40 38.98 -21.24
C GLY A 463 -1.65 40.49 -21.33
N VAL A 464 -2.23 41.08 -20.28
CA VAL A 464 -2.52 42.52 -20.20
C VAL A 464 -1.34 43.34 -19.65
N SER A 465 -0.30 42.67 -19.13
CA SER A 465 0.83 43.32 -18.49
C SER A 465 1.58 44.29 -19.40
N GLN A 466 2.02 45.40 -18.81
CA GLN A 466 2.70 46.51 -19.52
C GLN A 466 4.14 46.72 -19.04
N THR A 467 4.54 46.07 -17.96
CA THR A 467 5.88 46.22 -17.38
C THR A 467 6.48 44.88 -16.99
N LYS A 468 7.83 44.80 -16.97
CA LYS A 468 8.56 43.60 -16.51
C LYS A 468 8.14 43.15 -15.11
N GLY A 469 7.92 44.10 -14.19
CA GLY A 469 7.55 43.81 -12.81
C GLY A 469 6.16 43.20 -12.69
N GLN A 470 5.19 43.74 -13.44
CA GLN A 470 3.84 43.17 -13.54
C GLN A 470 3.89 41.75 -14.12
N MET A 471 4.65 41.55 -15.20
CA MET A 471 4.80 40.24 -15.83
C MET A 471 5.36 39.21 -14.84
N ILE A 472 6.46 39.51 -14.14
CA ILE A 472 7.07 38.60 -13.16
C ILE A 472 6.12 38.31 -11.99
N ALA A 473 5.45 39.33 -11.44
CA ALA A 473 4.53 39.15 -10.33
C ALA A 473 3.31 38.29 -10.73
N PHE A 474 2.66 38.60 -11.85
CA PHE A 474 1.52 37.84 -12.34
C PHE A 474 1.90 36.42 -12.76
N ARG A 475 3.11 36.20 -13.29
CA ARG A 475 3.67 34.87 -13.55
C ARG A 475 3.84 34.05 -12.27
N PHE A 476 4.38 34.65 -11.22
CA PHE A 476 4.53 33.97 -9.94
C PHE A 476 3.16 33.59 -9.35
N LEU A 477 2.21 34.52 -9.35
CA LEU A 477 0.86 34.29 -8.82
C LEU A 477 0.09 33.25 -9.65
N SER A 478 0.17 33.30 -10.98
CA SER A 478 -0.43 32.26 -11.83
C SER A 478 0.20 30.88 -11.55
N GLY A 479 1.52 30.80 -11.40
CA GLY A 479 2.21 29.57 -11.03
C GLY A 479 1.76 29.00 -9.68
N LEU A 480 1.46 29.86 -8.69
CA LEU A 480 0.97 29.40 -7.38
C LEU A 480 -0.37 28.69 -7.52
N GLY A 481 -1.33 29.28 -8.24
CA GLY A 481 -2.63 28.66 -8.51
C GLY A 481 -2.50 27.38 -9.33
N GLY A 482 -1.66 27.41 -10.37
CA GLY A 482 -1.43 26.30 -11.29
C GLY A 482 -0.72 25.08 -10.66
N SER A 483 -0.15 25.24 -9.47
CA SER A 483 0.53 24.16 -8.76
C SER A 483 -0.40 23.23 -7.98
N ALA A 484 -1.62 23.67 -7.62
CA ALA A 484 -2.56 22.89 -6.83
C ALA A 484 -2.91 21.52 -7.45
N PRO A 485 -3.24 21.42 -8.76
CA PRO A 485 -3.56 20.15 -9.39
C PRO A 485 -2.46 19.09 -9.29
N LEU A 486 -1.18 19.51 -9.27
CA LEU A 486 -0.03 18.63 -9.10
C LEU A 486 0.05 18.03 -7.68
N ALA A 487 -0.39 18.77 -6.67
CA ALA A 487 -0.35 18.34 -5.27
C ALA A 487 -1.60 17.54 -4.87
N VAL A 488 -2.76 18.02 -5.31
CA VAL A 488 -4.08 17.52 -4.88
C VAL A 488 -4.59 16.38 -5.77
N GLY A 489 -4.15 16.32 -7.04
CA GLY A 489 -4.68 15.36 -8.01
C GLY A 489 -4.41 13.90 -7.66
N GLY A 490 -3.25 13.59 -7.08
CA GLY A 490 -2.95 12.26 -6.55
C GLY A 490 -3.88 11.85 -5.38
N GLY A 491 -4.31 12.83 -4.58
CA GLY A 491 -5.30 12.64 -3.51
C GLY A 491 -6.67 12.26 -4.08
N VAL A 492 -7.16 13.02 -5.05
CA VAL A 492 -8.44 12.74 -5.75
C VAL A 492 -8.46 11.34 -6.35
N LEU A 493 -7.34 10.93 -6.96
CA LEU A 493 -7.17 9.59 -7.51
C LEU A 493 -7.28 8.50 -6.44
N SER A 494 -6.64 8.71 -5.29
CA SER A 494 -6.68 7.77 -4.17
C SER A 494 -8.06 7.68 -3.51
N ASP A 495 -8.81 8.78 -3.54
CA ASP A 495 -10.16 8.86 -2.98
C ASP A 495 -11.19 8.11 -3.84
N CYS A 496 -11.07 8.19 -5.18
CA CYS A 496 -12.04 7.61 -6.12
C CYS A 496 -11.78 6.14 -6.50
N PHE A 497 -10.53 5.68 -6.52
CA PHE A 497 -10.17 4.35 -7.04
C PHE A 497 -9.65 3.42 -5.94
N LYS A 498 -10.10 2.16 -5.98
CA LYS A 498 -9.56 1.08 -5.15
C LYS A 498 -8.13 0.72 -5.61
N PRO A 499 -7.24 0.22 -4.72
CA PRO A 499 -5.84 -0.05 -5.06
C PRO A 499 -5.63 -0.87 -6.34
N GLU A 500 -6.54 -1.81 -6.63
CA GLU A 500 -6.48 -2.73 -7.77
C GLU A 500 -6.81 -2.02 -9.10
N GLU A 501 -7.62 -0.96 -9.07
CA GLU A 501 -8.08 -0.22 -10.26
C GLU A 501 -7.21 1.01 -10.57
N ARG A 502 -6.32 1.41 -9.66
CA ARG A 502 -5.56 2.67 -9.75
C ARG A 502 -4.60 2.74 -10.94
N GLY A 503 -4.08 1.61 -11.44
CA GLY A 503 -3.02 1.59 -12.44
C GLY A 503 -3.32 2.42 -13.70
N LYS A 504 -4.52 2.24 -14.30
CA LYS A 504 -4.92 2.97 -15.51
C LYS A 504 -5.12 4.47 -15.25
N SER A 505 -5.74 4.79 -14.12
CA SER A 505 -6.06 6.17 -13.74
C SER A 505 -4.79 6.95 -13.34
N VAL A 506 -3.83 6.31 -12.67
CA VAL A 506 -2.48 6.87 -12.42
C VAL A 506 -1.77 7.17 -13.74
N ALA A 507 -1.82 6.26 -14.71
CA ALA A 507 -1.14 6.45 -16.00
C ALA A 507 -1.67 7.67 -16.76
N ILE A 508 -2.99 7.85 -16.86
CA ILE A 508 -3.61 9.00 -17.54
C ILE A 508 -3.28 10.31 -16.82
N TYR A 509 -3.41 10.34 -15.48
CA TYR A 509 -3.06 11.52 -14.70
C TYR A 509 -1.57 11.90 -14.83
N SER A 510 -0.67 10.90 -14.79
CA SER A 510 0.77 11.15 -14.85
C SER A 510 1.25 11.61 -16.23
N LEU A 511 0.51 11.31 -17.31
CA LEU A 511 0.84 11.77 -18.67
C LEU A 511 0.64 13.28 -18.85
N ALA A 512 -0.32 13.88 -18.13
CA ALA A 512 -0.63 15.30 -18.23
C ALA A 512 0.57 16.23 -17.93
N PRO A 513 1.22 16.16 -16.75
CA PRO A 513 2.37 17.02 -16.45
C PRO A 513 3.60 16.71 -17.32
N LEU A 514 3.61 15.53 -17.94
CA LEU A 514 4.67 15.01 -18.77
C LEU A 514 4.69 15.62 -20.18
N LEU A 515 3.51 15.69 -20.81
CA LEU A 515 3.36 16.22 -22.17
C LEU A 515 3.32 17.75 -22.19
N GLY A 516 2.90 18.39 -21.10
CA GLY A 516 2.72 19.84 -21.05
C GLY A 516 3.95 20.66 -21.47
N PRO A 517 5.15 20.40 -20.91
CA PRO A 517 6.39 21.08 -21.29
C PRO A 517 6.81 20.92 -22.74
N ALA A 518 6.34 19.89 -23.45
CA ALA A 518 6.62 19.69 -24.87
C ALA A 518 5.56 20.34 -25.77
N VAL A 519 4.28 20.21 -25.42
CA VAL A 519 3.17 20.79 -26.20
C VAL A 519 3.17 22.32 -26.12
N GLY A 520 3.52 22.88 -24.96
CA GLY A 520 3.57 24.33 -24.75
C GLY A 520 4.40 25.04 -25.82
N PRO A 521 5.72 24.85 -25.89
CA PRO A 521 6.57 25.57 -26.84
C PRO A 521 6.18 25.39 -28.31
N ILE A 522 5.61 24.23 -28.70
CA ILE A 522 5.11 24.01 -30.06
C ILE A 522 3.99 25.00 -30.37
N VAL A 523 2.95 25.03 -29.53
CA VAL A 523 1.80 25.93 -29.71
C VAL A 523 2.22 27.39 -29.56
N GLY A 524 3.08 27.68 -28.58
CA GLY A 524 3.62 29.01 -28.33
C GLY A 524 4.46 29.55 -29.48
N GLY A 525 5.19 28.68 -30.20
CA GLY A 525 6.01 29.05 -31.35
C GLY A 525 5.17 29.59 -32.50
N PHE A 526 4.10 28.88 -32.88
CA PHE A 526 3.19 29.33 -33.93
C PHE A 526 2.39 30.57 -33.52
N ILE A 527 1.84 30.59 -32.30
CA ILE A 527 1.09 31.76 -31.81
C ILE A 527 1.99 33.00 -31.79
N SER A 528 3.21 32.88 -31.27
CA SER A 528 4.13 34.02 -31.18
C SER A 528 4.67 34.45 -32.55
N GLN A 529 4.70 33.56 -33.55
CA GLN A 529 5.13 33.89 -34.90
C GLN A 529 4.04 34.66 -35.67
N ASP A 530 2.80 34.18 -35.61
CA ASP A 530 1.72 34.67 -36.48
C ASP A 530 0.88 35.77 -35.81
N THR A 531 1.03 35.98 -34.50
CA THR A 531 0.27 36.98 -33.74
C THR A 531 1.17 37.83 -32.82
N THR A 532 0.83 37.98 -31.53
CA THR A 532 1.63 38.65 -30.52
C THR A 532 1.90 37.71 -29.36
N TRP A 533 2.99 37.94 -28.62
CA TRP A 533 3.30 37.13 -27.43
C TRP A 533 2.17 37.16 -26.38
N ARG A 534 1.31 38.20 -26.38
CA ARG A 534 0.16 38.31 -25.45
C ARG A 534 -0.86 37.20 -25.69
N TRP A 535 -1.04 36.74 -26.93
CA TRP A 535 -1.96 35.65 -27.27
C TRP A 535 -1.54 34.31 -26.70
N VAL A 536 -0.27 34.12 -26.35
CA VAL A 536 0.19 32.94 -25.59
C VAL A 536 -0.59 32.82 -24.28
N PHE A 537 -0.78 33.94 -23.58
CA PHE A 537 -1.55 33.99 -22.34
C PHE A 537 -3.06 33.84 -22.58
N TYR A 538 -3.60 34.57 -23.56
CA TYR A 538 -5.04 34.49 -23.84
C TYR A 538 -5.48 33.11 -24.33
N ALA A 539 -4.71 32.45 -25.20
CA ALA A 539 -5.03 31.11 -25.70
C ALA A 539 -5.03 30.07 -24.55
N THR A 540 -4.02 30.12 -23.67
CA THR A 540 -3.98 29.24 -22.49
C THR A 540 -5.09 29.54 -21.50
N SER A 541 -5.46 30.81 -21.30
CA SER A 541 -6.59 31.20 -20.46
C SER A 541 -7.95 30.79 -21.04
N ILE A 542 -8.15 30.85 -22.35
CA ILE A 542 -9.38 30.36 -22.98
C ILE A 542 -9.51 28.84 -22.81
N ALA A 543 -8.43 28.11 -23.08
CA ALA A 543 -8.40 26.66 -22.88
C ALA A 543 -8.65 26.30 -21.41
N ASP A 544 -8.00 27.00 -20.48
CA ASP A 544 -8.24 26.82 -19.05
C ASP A 544 -9.66 27.18 -18.64
N GLY A 545 -10.25 28.27 -19.17
CA GLY A 545 -11.63 28.66 -18.90
C GLY A 545 -12.64 27.57 -19.30
N VAL A 546 -12.41 26.87 -20.42
CA VAL A 546 -13.22 25.71 -20.83
C VAL A 546 -13.06 24.55 -19.84
N ILE A 547 -11.83 24.24 -19.42
CA ILE A 547 -11.56 23.17 -18.44
C ILE A 547 -12.17 23.52 -17.08
N GLN A 548 -12.05 24.77 -16.64
CA GLN A 548 -12.62 25.33 -15.42
C GLN A 548 -14.13 25.18 -15.42
N PHE A 549 -14.79 25.58 -16.51
CA PHE A 549 -16.22 25.44 -16.67
C PHE A 549 -16.65 23.97 -16.61
N ALA A 550 -15.96 23.08 -17.34
CA ALA A 550 -16.22 21.63 -17.28
C ALA A 550 -16.05 21.09 -15.86
N GLY A 551 -15.04 21.55 -15.12
CA GLY A 551 -14.81 21.11 -13.76
C GLY A 551 -15.93 21.47 -12.79
N LEU A 552 -16.66 22.57 -13.00
CA LEU A 552 -17.81 22.92 -12.16
C LEU A 552 -18.92 21.87 -12.22
N PHE A 553 -19.06 21.17 -13.35
CA PHE A 553 -20.08 20.13 -13.54
C PHE A 553 -19.56 18.73 -13.21
N PHE A 554 -18.31 18.43 -13.55
CA PHE A 554 -17.76 17.07 -13.45
C PHE A 554 -17.04 16.78 -12.12
N LEU A 555 -16.53 17.79 -11.40
CA LEU A 555 -15.86 17.58 -10.12
C LEU A 555 -16.85 17.63 -8.96
N ARG A 556 -17.12 16.45 -8.38
CA ARG A 556 -17.80 16.30 -7.10
C ARG A 556 -16.78 16.07 -5.99
N GLU A 557 -17.09 16.54 -4.79
CA GLU A 557 -16.20 16.37 -3.64
C GLU A 557 -15.84 14.90 -3.44
N THR A 558 -14.54 14.60 -3.41
CA THR A 558 -14.01 13.23 -3.29
C THR A 558 -13.46 12.95 -1.91
N TYR A 559 -13.26 13.98 -1.07
CA TYR A 559 -12.62 13.79 0.21
C TYR A 559 -13.59 13.21 1.25
N ALA A 560 -13.39 11.94 1.61
CA ALA A 560 -14.25 11.20 2.55
C ALA A 560 -14.53 11.95 3.87
N PRO A 561 -13.52 12.52 4.58
CA PRO A 561 -13.77 13.26 5.82
C PRO A 561 -14.69 14.48 5.63
N LYS A 562 -14.60 15.18 4.50
CA LYS A 562 -15.46 16.35 4.22
C LYS A 562 -16.89 15.93 3.89
N ILE A 563 -17.06 14.82 3.17
CA ILE A 563 -18.39 14.26 2.85
C ILE A 563 -19.08 13.84 4.16
N LEU A 564 -18.39 13.07 5.01
CA LEU A 564 -18.90 12.66 6.31
C LEU A 564 -19.19 13.85 7.23
N LYS A 565 -18.39 14.92 7.19
CA LYS A 565 -18.67 16.15 7.93
C LYS A 565 -19.96 16.82 7.48
N ARG A 566 -20.17 16.97 6.16
CA ARG A 566 -21.43 17.52 5.62
C ARG A 566 -22.63 16.65 5.99
N ARG A 567 -22.44 15.32 6.01
CA ARG A 567 -23.46 14.37 6.43
C ARG A 567 -23.80 14.52 7.91
N ALA A 568 -22.79 14.61 8.78
CA ALA A 568 -22.99 14.87 10.20
C ALA A 568 -23.70 16.22 10.45
N GLU A 569 -23.35 17.27 9.71
CA GLU A 569 -24.05 18.56 9.76
C GLU A 569 -25.51 18.45 9.32
N ARG A 570 -25.82 17.61 8.32
CA ARG A 570 -27.20 17.33 7.88
C ARG A 570 -27.99 16.60 8.97
N ILE A 571 -27.43 15.53 9.53
CA ILE A 571 -28.04 14.76 10.62
C ILE A 571 -28.25 15.63 11.86
N ARG A 572 -27.27 16.48 12.24
CA ARG A 572 -27.44 17.47 13.32
C ARG A 572 -28.62 18.41 13.10
N LYS A 573 -28.82 18.86 11.85
CA LYS A 573 -29.94 19.75 11.50
C LYS A 573 -31.29 19.02 11.48
N GLU A 574 -31.32 17.77 11.04
CA GLU A 574 -32.55 16.96 10.93
C GLU A 574 -32.99 16.40 12.30
N THR A 575 -32.04 16.01 13.16
CA THR A 575 -32.33 15.43 14.48
C THR A 575 -32.34 16.46 15.61
N GLY A 576 -31.77 17.65 15.41
CA GLY A 576 -31.65 18.69 16.44
C GLY A 576 -30.65 18.37 17.57
N ASP A 577 -30.01 17.19 17.54
CA ASP A 577 -29.03 16.75 18.53
C ASP A 577 -27.61 17.11 18.08
N SER A 578 -26.92 17.93 18.88
CA SER A 578 -25.55 18.43 18.61
C SER A 578 -24.45 17.39 18.85
N THR A 579 -24.81 16.23 19.40
CA THR A 579 -23.84 15.22 19.86
C THR A 579 -23.36 14.26 18.77
N TYR A 580 -23.94 14.28 17.56
CA TYR A 580 -23.39 13.53 16.41
C TYR A 580 -22.03 14.09 16.02
N GLN A 581 -20.97 13.29 16.01
CA GLN A 581 -19.61 13.73 15.67
C GLN A 581 -18.99 12.84 14.58
N THR A 582 -18.11 13.44 13.78
CA THR A 582 -17.26 12.68 12.85
C THR A 582 -15.94 12.28 13.51
N GLU A 583 -15.30 11.22 13.01
CA GLU A 583 -13.99 10.76 13.51
C GLU A 583 -12.90 11.85 13.41
N THR A 584 -13.03 12.77 12.45
CA THR A 584 -12.11 13.91 12.27
C THR A 584 -12.36 15.05 13.26
N GLU A 585 -13.62 15.31 13.63
CA GLU A 585 -13.95 16.31 14.66
C GLU A 585 -13.53 15.87 16.06
N ARG A 586 -13.57 14.56 16.34
CA ARG A 586 -13.03 13.99 17.59
C ARG A 586 -11.54 14.25 17.81
N GLN A 587 -10.76 14.46 16.76
CA GLN A 587 -9.31 14.65 16.86
C GLN A 587 -8.89 16.08 17.23
N ASN A 588 -9.80 17.06 17.29
CA ASN A 588 -9.55 18.45 17.74
C ASN A 588 -8.26 19.12 17.19
N LYS A 589 -7.81 18.75 15.98
CA LYS A 589 -6.62 19.35 15.38
C LYS A 589 -6.93 20.77 14.92
N THR A 590 -6.21 21.74 15.47
CA THR A 590 -6.35 23.14 15.04
C THR A 590 -5.76 23.33 13.64
N LEU A 591 -6.34 24.26 12.88
CA LEU A 591 -5.88 24.62 11.52
C LEU A 591 -4.39 24.96 11.49
N SER A 592 -3.92 25.71 12.49
CA SER A 592 -2.53 26.12 12.65
C SER A 592 -1.59 24.90 12.83
N GLN A 593 -1.95 23.96 13.70
CA GLN A 593 -1.15 22.77 13.97
C GLN A 593 -1.03 21.86 12.75
N THR A 594 -2.12 21.68 11.99
CA THR A 594 -2.11 20.84 10.77
C THR A 594 -1.24 21.47 9.69
N MET A 595 -1.36 22.78 9.48
CA MET A 595 -0.54 23.52 8.51
C MET A 595 0.94 23.52 8.89
N GLN A 596 1.27 23.83 10.15
CA GLN A 596 2.64 23.86 10.65
C GLN A 596 3.30 22.49 10.50
N THR A 597 2.59 21.43 10.86
CA THR A 597 3.08 20.05 10.73
C THR A 597 3.35 19.67 9.27
N ALA A 598 2.46 20.04 8.36
CA ALA A 598 2.62 19.73 6.94
C ALA A 598 3.75 20.54 6.28
N LEU A 599 3.98 21.78 6.72
CA LEU A 599 5.06 22.64 6.23
C LEU A 599 6.43 22.19 6.74
N VAL A 600 6.56 21.83 8.02
CA VAL A 600 7.86 21.54 8.63
C VAL A 600 8.41 20.15 8.24
N ARG A 601 7.54 19.15 8.06
CA ARG A 601 7.95 17.76 7.83
C ARG A 601 8.82 17.54 6.58
N PRO A 602 8.49 18.09 5.39
CA PRO A 602 9.33 17.95 4.21
C PRO A 602 10.76 18.45 4.42
N PHE A 603 10.93 19.61 5.08
CA PHE A 603 12.24 20.17 5.36
C PHE A 603 13.02 19.36 6.39
N ARG A 604 12.34 18.81 7.41
CA ARG A 604 12.97 17.91 8.38
C ARG A 604 13.40 16.59 7.73
N LEU A 605 12.61 16.02 6.83
CA LEU A 605 13.02 14.84 6.07
C LEU A 605 14.20 15.15 5.15
N LEU A 606 14.18 16.31 4.47
CA LEU A 606 15.29 16.74 3.62
C LEU A 606 16.59 16.96 4.41
N SER A 607 16.53 17.50 5.64
CA SER A 607 17.72 17.76 6.45
C SER A 607 18.23 16.53 7.22
N THR A 608 17.36 15.60 7.59
CA THR A 608 17.73 14.45 8.45
C THR A 608 17.97 13.15 7.70
N GLN A 609 17.40 12.96 6.50
CA GLN A 609 17.41 11.67 5.82
C GLN A 609 18.37 11.64 4.63
N PRO A 610 19.48 10.88 4.70
CA PRO A 610 20.47 10.81 3.61
C PRO A 610 19.88 10.27 2.30
N ILE A 611 18.93 9.33 2.36
CA ILE A 611 18.28 8.77 1.18
C ILE A 611 17.48 9.86 0.44
N VAL A 612 16.71 10.67 1.18
CA VAL A 612 15.97 11.79 0.61
C VAL A 612 16.92 12.83 0.03
N GLN A 613 18.04 13.13 0.69
CA GLN A 613 19.03 14.09 0.19
C GLN A 613 19.64 13.69 -1.15
N VAL A 614 20.15 12.46 -1.25
CA VAL A 614 20.77 11.96 -2.49
C VAL A 614 19.77 11.98 -3.64
N LEU A 615 18.55 11.49 -3.39
CA LEU A 615 17.51 11.45 -4.41
C LEU A 615 16.95 12.82 -4.76
N ALA A 616 16.77 13.71 -3.78
CA ALA A 616 16.34 15.07 -4.00
C ALA A 616 17.37 15.85 -4.82
N LEU A 617 18.66 15.71 -4.50
CA LEU A 617 19.74 16.38 -5.23
C LEU A 617 19.80 15.91 -6.69
N TYR A 618 19.73 14.60 -6.92
CA TYR A 618 19.75 14.05 -8.27
C TYR A 618 18.51 14.45 -9.08
N MET A 619 17.31 14.35 -8.48
CA MET A 619 16.06 14.78 -9.10
C MET A 619 16.07 16.29 -9.41
N ALA A 620 16.62 17.10 -8.50
CA ALA A 620 16.69 18.54 -8.68
C ALA A 620 17.64 18.92 -9.81
N PHE A 621 18.79 18.25 -9.92
CA PHE A 621 19.71 18.45 -11.04
C PHE A 621 19.08 18.08 -12.38
N ILE A 622 18.43 16.91 -12.48
CA ILE A 622 17.73 16.47 -13.70
C ILE A 622 16.66 17.48 -14.11
N TYR A 623 15.81 17.89 -13.16
CA TYR A 623 14.70 18.80 -13.43
C TYR A 623 15.18 20.21 -13.79
N GLY A 624 16.23 20.70 -13.11
CA GLY A 624 16.89 21.96 -13.45
C GLY A 624 17.46 21.94 -14.86
N THR A 625 18.19 20.87 -15.21
CA THR A 625 18.76 20.70 -16.55
C THR A 625 17.67 20.60 -17.61
N MET A 626 16.55 19.93 -17.31
CA MET A 626 15.40 19.85 -18.21
C MET A 626 14.86 21.25 -18.54
N TYR A 627 14.62 22.10 -17.54
CA TYR A 627 14.12 23.46 -17.77
C TYR A 627 15.16 24.36 -18.45
N LEU A 628 16.45 24.18 -18.15
CA LEU A 628 17.54 24.86 -18.84
C LEU A 628 17.54 24.56 -20.33
N VAL A 629 17.49 23.27 -20.69
CA VAL A 629 17.41 22.86 -22.10
C VAL A 629 16.12 23.40 -22.70
N LEU A 630 14.97 23.27 -22.02
CA LEU A 630 13.68 23.73 -22.52
C LEU A 630 13.66 25.24 -22.84
N SER A 631 14.27 26.08 -22.01
CA SER A 631 14.27 27.54 -22.21
C SER A 631 15.24 27.99 -23.32
N THR A 632 16.31 27.24 -23.55
CA THR A 632 17.34 27.55 -24.56
C THR A 632 17.15 26.77 -25.87
N PHE A 633 16.21 25.84 -25.92
CA PHE A 633 15.96 25.00 -27.08
C PHE A 633 15.54 25.82 -28.30
N SER A 634 14.58 26.75 -28.16
CA SER A 634 14.15 27.63 -29.25
C SER A 634 15.28 28.54 -29.76
N SER A 635 16.15 29.03 -28.86
CA SER A 635 17.29 29.87 -29.26
C SER A 635 18.33 29.13 -30.08
N LEU A 636 18.45 27.80 -29.94
CA LEU A 636 19.31 26.99 -30.80
C LEU A 636 18.80 27.02 -32.24
N TRP A 637 17.50 26.75 -32.44
CA TRP A 637 16.91 26.63 -33.77
C TRP A 637 16.82 27.97 -34.50
N THR A 638 16.42 29.02 -33.79
CA THR A 638 16.32 30.38 -34.36
C THR A 638 17.69 31.03 -34.55
N GLY A 639 18.62 30.84 -33.61
CA GLY A 639 19.92 31.50 -33.62
C GLY A 639 21.00 30.78 -34.44
N VAL A 640 21.09 29.45 -34.36
CA VAL A 640 22.17 28.66 -35.00
C VAL A 640 21.73 28.03 -36.31
N TYR A 641 20.50 27.51 -36.36
CA TYR A 641 19.95 26.86 -37.55
C TYR A 641 19.12 27.81 -38.43
N HIS A 642 18.88 29.05 -37.97
CA HIS A 642 18.14 30.10 -38.68
C HIS A 642 16.71 29.69 -39.11
N GLU A 643 16.08 28.83 -38.32
CA GLU A 643 14.68 28.44 -38.53
C GLU A 643 13.72 29.53 -38.02
N SER A 644 12.50 29.58 -38.58
CA SER A 644 11.45 30.46 -38.07
C SER A 644 10.99 30.03 -36.68
N THR A 645 10.45 30.94 -35.87
CA THR A 645 10.01 30.65 -34.49
C THR A 645 9.01 29.49 -34.40
N GLY A 646 8.10 29.36 -35.38
CA GLY A 646 7.16 28.25 -35.47
C GLY A 646 7.83 26.92 -35.80
N ILE A 647 8.71 26.88 -36.82
CA ILE A 647 9.44 25.66 -37.21
C ILE A 647 10.41 25.23 -36.09
N GLY A 648 11.13 26.18 -35.49
CA GLY A 648 11.95 25.93 -34.31
C GLY A 648 11.15 25.35 -33.13
N GLY A 649 9.89 25.77 -32.99
CA GLY A 649 8.92 25.19 -32.06
C GLY A 649 8.59 23.72 -32.32
N LEU A 650 8.55 23.27 -33.58
CA LEU A 650 8.28 21.86 -33.91
C LEU A 650 9.38 20.91 -33.42
N ASN A 651 10.62 21.38 -33.29
CA ASN A 651 11.71 20.54 -32.78
C ASN A 651 11.46 20.07 -31.34
N TYR A 652 10.60 20.73 -30.55
CA TYR A 652 10.22 20.27 -29.21
C TYR A 652 9.45 18.93 -29.23
N ILE A 653 8.95 18.49 -30.40
CA ILE A 653 8.43 17.13 -30.61
C ILE A 653 9.50 16.09 -30.24
N SER A 654 10.78 16.36 -30.47
CA SER A 654 11.86 15.43 -30.09
C SER A 654 11.94 15.20 -28.58
N LEU A 655 11.88 16.27 -27.78
CA LEU A 655 11.82 16.21 -26.32
C LEU A 655 10.53 15.51 -25.85
N GLY A 656 9.39 15.85 -26.45
CA GLY A 656 8.09 15.23 -26.16
C GLY A 656 8.06 13.73 -26.45
N LEU A 657 8.60 13.30 -27.58
CA LEU A 657 8.77 11.89 -27.93
C LEU A 657 9.68 11.17 -26.94
N GLY A 658 10.77 11.80 -26.50
CA GLY A 658 11.64 11.29 -25.45
C GLY A 658 10.90 11.04 -24.15
N PHE A 659 10.17 12.03 -23.65
CA PHE A 659 9.34 11.92 -22.45
C PHE A 659 8.27 10.82 -22.57
N TRP A 660 7.61 10.73 -23.73
CA TRP A 660 6.58 9.74 -23.97
C TRP A 660 7.16 8.32 -24.03
N LEU A 661 8.18 8.08 -24.86
CA LEU A 661 8.84 6.78 -24.98
C LEU A 661 9.44 6.32 -23.65
N GLY A 662 10.14 7.22 -22.95
CA GLY A 662 10.73 6.91 -21.65
C GLY A 662 9.68 6.49 -20.63
N SER A 663 8.55 7.21 -20.55
CA SER A 663 7.44 6.87 -19.65
C SER A 663 6.79 5.52 -19.99
N GLN A 664 6.49 5.28 -21.27
CA GLN A 664 5.85 4.04 -21.73
C GLN A 664 6.73 2.81 -21.56
N ILE A 665 8.05 2.95 -21.69
CA ILE A 665 9.01 1.87 -21.46
C ILE A 665 9.22 1.66 -19.96
N CYS A 666 9.33 2.74 -19.19
CA CYS A 666 9.68 2.70 -17.77
C CYS A 666 8.65 1.96 -16.93
N ALA A 667 7.37 2.36 -17.00
CA ALA A 667 6.32 1.81 -16.14
C ALA A 667 6.21 0.27 -16.21
N PRO A 668 6.00 -0.37 -17.38
CA PRO A 668 5.87 -1.83 -17.46
C PRO A 668 7.18 -2.55 -17.16
N LEU A 669 8.33 -1.98 -17.52
CA LEU A 669 9.63 -2.60 -17.29
C LEU A 669 10.00 -2.57 -15.80
N ASN A 670 9.77 -1.46 -15.13
CA ASN A 670 10.00 -1.30 -13.69
C ASN A 670 9.16 -2.31 -12.88
N ASP A 671 7.89 -2.52 -13.25
CA ASP A 671 7.04 -3.54 -12.61
C ASP A 671 7.46 -4.98 -12.94
N ARG A 672 7.95 -5.23 -14.15
CA ARG A 672 8.46 -6.56 -14.53
C ARG A 672 9.75 -6.90 -13.79
N ILE A 673 10.67 -5.94 -13.66
CA ILE A 673 11.92 -6.08 -12.90
C ILE A 673 11.60 -6.29 -11.42
N TYR A 674 10.71 -5.46 -10.84
CA TYR A 674 10.31 -5.58 -9.44
C TYR A 674 9.72 -6.97 -9.14
N ARG A 675 8.77 -7.45 -9.96
CA ARG A 675 8.18 -8.79 -9.78
C ARG A 675 9.22 -9.91 -9.88
N ARG A 676 10.16 -9.81 -10.83
CA ARG A 676 11.21 -10.83 -11.02
C ARG A 676 12.21 -10.86 -9.86
N LEU A 677 12.60 -9.69 -9.33
CA LEU A 677 13.50 -9.59 -8.17
C LEU A 677 12.79 -10.00 -6.88
N LYS A 678 11.52 -9.65 -6.71
CA LYS A 678 10.67 -10.12 -5.60
C LYS A 678 10.56 -11.65 -5.60
N ALA A 679 10.32 -12.26 -6.76
CA ALA A 679 10.27 -13.72 -6.88
C ALA A 679 11.61 -14.39 -6.53
N ARG A 680 12.75 -13.75 -6.85
CA ARG A 680 14.09 -14.23 -6.47
C ARG A 680 14.43 -13.99 -5.00
N ASN A 681 13.71 -13.13 -4.31
CA ASN A 681 13.94 -12.77 -2.90
C ASN A 681 12.82 -13.33 -1.99
N ASN A 682 12.45 -14.60 -2.19
CA ASN A 682 11.43 -15.29 -1.39
C ASN A 682 10.10 -14.52 -1.27
N ASN A 683 9.68 -13.85 -2.35
CA ASN A 683 8.50 -12.99 -2.39
C ASN A 683 8.49 -11.79 -1.41
N VAL A 684 9.61 -11.45 -0.79
CA VAL A 684 9.75 -10.25 0.03
C VAL A 684 10.13 -9.07 -0.86
N GLY A 685 9.22 -8.09 -0.97
CA GLY A 685 9.41 -6.88 -1.78
C GLY A 685 10.35 -5.89 -1.10
N ARG A 686 11.31 -5.35 -1.87
CA ARG A 686 12.24 -4.31 -1.41
C ARG A 686 12.16 -3.09 -2.32
N PRO A 687 12.07 -1.85 -1.79
CA PRO A 687 12.17 -0.60 -2.56
C PRO A 687 13.36 -0.58 -3.53
N GLU A 688 14.50 -1.15 -3.14
CA GLU A 688 15.75 -1.20 -3.92
C GLU A 688 15.58 -1.92 -5.26
N PHE A 689 14.56 -2.76 -5.42
CA PHE A 689 14.25 -3.42 -6.70
C PHE A 689 13.77 -2.44 -7.79
N ARG A 690 13.48 -1.18 -7.44
CA ARG A 690 13.15 -0.09 -8.38
C ARG A 690 14.38 0.65 -8.93
N VAL A 691 15.56 0.41 -8.35
CA VAL A 691 16.83 1.10 -8.67
C VAL A 691 17.48 0.67 -10.01
N PRO A 692 17.40 -0.58 -10.50
CA PRO A 692 18.10 -0.98 -11.72
C PRO A 692 17.79 -0.12 -12.95
N LEU A 693 16.53 0.32 -13.08
CA LEU A 693 16.13 1.15 -14.21
C LEU A 693 16.59 2.62 -14.05
N LEU A 694 16.82 3.08 -12.81
CA LEU A 694 17.43 4.37 -12.53
C LEU A 694 18.85 4.46 -13.10
N ILE A 695 19.60 3.35 -13.12
CA ILE A 695 20.94 3.28 -13.75
C ILE A 695 20.83 3.58 -15.24
N VAL A 696 19.83 3.01 -15.93
CA VAL A 696 19.61 3.27 -17.35
C VAL A 696 19.31 4.75 -17.60
N GLY A 697 18.43 5.36 -16.79
CA GLY A 697 18.16 6.80 -16.85
C GLY A 697 19.42 7.64 -16.63
N ALA A 698 20.25 7.27 -15.66
CA ALA A 698 21.50 7.95 -15.33
C ALA A 698 22.55 7.94 -16.45
N PHE A 699 22.58 6.91 -17.29
CA PHE A 699 23.44 6.88 -18.47
C PHE A 699 22.80 7.59 -19.67
N LEU A 700 21.48 7.48 -19.84
CA LEU A 700 20.79 8.01 -21.01
C LEU A 700 20.78 9.55 -21.03
N THR A 701 20.61 10.19 -19.87
CA THR A 701 20.64 11.66 -19.73
C THR A 701 21.95 12.31 -20.24
N PRO A 702 23.15 11.92 -19.75
CA PRO A 702 24.40 12.51 -20.24
C PRO A 702 24.71 12.15 -21.69
N VAL A 703 24.38 10.94 -22.16
CA VAL A 703 24.51 10.57 -23.57
C VAL A 703 23.67 11.49 -24.46
N GLY A 704 22.43 11.76 -24.07
CA GLY A 704 21.57 12.71 -24.77
C GLY A 704 22.14 14.13 -24.80
N LEU A 705 22.68 14.62 -23.67
CA LEU A 705 23.32 15.94 -23.59
C LEU A 705 24.57 16.06 -24.45
N PHE A 706 25.43 15.02 -24.50
CA PHE A 706 26.61 15.03 -25.36
C PHE A 706 26.23 15.07 -26.84
N ILE A 707 25.29 14.23 -27.26
CA ILE A 707 24.81 14.21 -28.64
C ILE A 707 24.19 15.57 -28.98
N TYR A 708 23.29 16.08 -28.14
CA TYR A 708 22.64 17.38 -28.34
C TYR A 708 23.66 18.52 -28.45
N GLY A 709 24.59 18.64 -27.49
CA GLY A 709 25.54 19.74 -27.43
C GLY A 709 26.54 19.77 -28.59
N TRP A 710 27.18 18.64 -28.89
CA TRP A 710 28.23 18.60 -29.91
C TRP A 710 27.67 18.66 -31.33
N THR A 711 26.53 18.00 -31.58
CA THR A 711 25.88 18.09 -32.91
C THR A 711 25.34 19.49 -33.17
N ALA A 712 24.86 20.20 -32.13
CA ALA A 712 24.50 21.60 -32.20
C ALA A 712 25.72 22.50 -32.49
N GLN A 713 26.84 22.29 -31.80
CA GLN A 713 28.07 23.07 -31.97
C GLN A 713 28.64 22.96 -33.39
N PHE A 714 28.69 21.74 -33.93
CA PHE A 714 29.20 21.48 -35.29
C PHE A 714 28.17 21.74 -36.39
N ARG A 715 26.96 22.23 -36.05
CA ARG A 715 25.86 22.49 -36.99
C ARG A 715 25.58 21.29 -37.89
N CYS A 716 25.56 20.10 -37.29
CA CYS A 716 25.22 18.86 -38.00
C CYS A 716 23.77 18.94 -38.52
N HIS A 717 23.35 17.95 -39.33
CA HIS A 717 21.96 17.89 -39.79
C HIS A 717 20.98 17.98 -38.61
N TRP A 718 19.91 18.78 -38.75
CA TRP A 718 18.93 19.13 -37.70
C TRP A 718 18.37 17.92 -36.92
N ILE A 719 18.31 16.75 -37.55
CA ILE A 719 17.87 15.51 -36.89
C ILE A 719 18.81 15.06 -35.76
N ALA A 720 20.11 15.34 -35.85
CA ALA A 720 21.10 14.84 -34.91
C ALA A 720 20.96 15.49 -33.51
N PRO A 721 20.82 16.83 -33.37
CA PRO A 721 20.47 17.43 -32.08
C PRO A 721 19.13 16.92 -31.54
N ASN A 722 18.13 16.69 -32.40
CA ASN A 722 16.82 16.15 -32.01
C ASN A 722 16.91 14.73 -31.45
N ILE A 723 17.76 13.86 -32.02
CA ILE A 723 18.02 12.53 -31.45
C ILE A 723 18.60 12.65 -30.04
N GLY A 724 19.58 13.57 -29.85
CA GLY A 724 20.15 13.85 -28.53
C GLY A 724 19.10 14.34 -27.53
N ALA A 725 18.25 15.28 -27.94
CA ALA A 725 17.16 15.81 -27.13
C ALA A 725 16.13 14.72 -26.74
N CYS A 726 15.78 13.83 -27.67
CA CYS A 726 14.91 12.69 -27.41
C CYS A 726 15.50 11.73 -26.35
N LEU A 727 16.77 11.37 -26.48
CA LEU A 727 17.47 10.51 -25.50
C LEU A 727 17.55 11.19 -24.12
N PHE A 728 17.86 12.49 -24.09
CA PHE A 728 17.86 13.28 -22.86
C PHE A 728 16.48 13.29 -22.18
N GLY A 729 15.41 13.54 -22.95
CA GLY A 729 14.03 13.51 -22.45
C GLY A 729 13.65 12.14 -21.88
N ALA A 730 14.01 11.05 -22.59
CA ALA A 730 13.77 9.69 -22.13
C ALA A 730 14.53 9.37 -20.84
N GLY A 731 15.81 9.75 -20.74
CA GLY A 731 16.62 9.54 -19.52
C GLY A 731 16.04 10.27 -18.32
N ASN A 732 15.64 11.53 -18.50
CA ASN A 732 15.06 12.34 -17.44
C ASN A 732 13.77 11.75 -16.88
N ILE A 733 12.84 11.30 -17.74
CA ILE A 733 11.57 10.76 -17.24
C ILE A 733 11.72 9.40 -16.57
N ILE A 734 12.61 8.55 -17.08
CA ILE A 734 12.93 7.26 -16.45
C ILE A 734 13.44 7.52 -15.03
N ALA A 735 14.42 8.43 -14.89
CA ALA A 735 14.95 8.78 -13.59
C ALA A 735 13.88 9.37 -12.67
N PHE A 736 13.07 10.30 -13.18
CA PHE A 736 11.99 10.94 -12.43
C PHE A 736 10.99 9.92 -11.86
N GLN A 737 10.51 8.97 -12.67
CA GLN A 737 9.56 7.95 -12.23
C GLN A 737 10.18 6.94 -11.25
N CYS A 738 11.42 6.51 -11.48
CA CYS A 738 12.13 5.62 -10.57
C CYS A 738 12.34 6.26 -9.19
N ILE A 739 12.73 7.54 -9.13
CA ILE A 739 12.92 8.27 -7.87
C ILE A 739 11.59 8.41 -7.13
N GLN A 740 10.52 8.81 -7.83
CA GLN A 740 9.19 8.95 -7.20
C GLN A 740 8.68 7.64 -6.62
N THR A 741 8.71 6.56 -7.40
CA THR A 741 8.25 5.23 -6.94
C THR A 741 9.09 4.70 -5.79
N TYR A 742 10.41 4.82 -5.86
CA TYR A 742 11.30 4.44 -4.77
C TYR A 742 11.03 5.25 -3.49
N MET A 743 10.70 6.54 -3.60
CA MET A 743 10.37 7.36 -2.43
C MET A 743 9.06 6.98 -1.76
N VAL A 744 8.05 6.65 -2.54
CA VAL A 744 6.77 6.14 -2.02
C VAL A 744 6.99 4.81 -1.29
N ASP A 745 7.74 3.89 -1.90
CA ASP A 745 8.00 2.56 -1.33
C ASP A 745 8.89 2.63 -0.08
N THR A 746 9.84 3.57 -0.01
CA THR A 746 10.76 3.71 1.13
C THR A 746 10.12 4.41 2.33
N TYR A 747 9.31 5.45 2.10
CA TYR A 747 8.69 6.26 3.15
C TYR A 747 7.17 6.06 3.20
N THR A 748 6.66 4.83 3.11
CA THR A 748 5.22 4.53 2.98
C THR A 748 4.31 5.35 3.93
N ARG A 749 4.70 5.47 5.21
CA ARG A 749 3.96 6.25 6.22
C ARG A 749 4.00 7.77 5.99
N PHE A 750 5.10 8.29 5.47
CA PHE A 750 5.35 9.71 5.27
C PHE A 750 5.59 10.06 3.79
N ALA A 751 5.01 9.28 2.86
CA ALA A 751 5.32 9.33 1.44
C ALA A 751 5.00 10.71 0.84
N ALA A 752 3.88 11.31 1.24
CA ALA A 752 3.50 12.65 0.81
C ALA A 752 4.53 13.71 1.22
N SER A 753 5.06 13.65 2.46
CA SER A 753 6.08 14.58 2.95
C SER A 753 7.44 14.36 2.28
N ALA A 754 7.83 13.10 2.01
CA ALA A 754 9.05 12.78 1.29
C ALA A 754 8.99 13.26 -0.17
N LEU A 755 7.87 13.02 -0.86
CA LEU A 755 7.65 13.53 -2.21
C LEU A 755 7.63 15.06 -2.26
N ALA A 756 7.02 15.72 -1.27
CA ALA A 756 7.02 17.18 -1.16
C ALA A 756 8.44 17.73 -0.98
N ALA A 757 9.29 17.07 -0.20
CA ALA A 757 10.69 17.47 0.00
C ALA A 757 11.50 17.44 -1.31
N VAL A 758 11.38 16.32 -2.05
CA VAL A 758 12.02 16.15 -3.36
C VAL A 758 11.45 17.14 -4.38
N ALA A 759 10.13 17.37 -4.37
CA ALA A 759 9.45 18.29 -5.27
C ALA A 759 9.82 19.76 -5.01
N PHE A 760 10.02 20.14 -3.75
CA PHE A 760 10.46 21.48 -3.40
C PHE A 760 11.84 21.78 -3.99
N LEU A 761 12.82 20.91 -3.73
CA LEU A 761 14.19 21.11 -4.21
C LEU A 761 14.27 21.09 -5.74
N ARG A 762 13.53 20.20 -6.41
CA ARG A 762 13.52 20.16 -7.88
C ARG A 762 12.96 21.42 -8.49
N CYS A 763 11.90 22.00 -7.92
CA CYS A 763 11.30 23.23 -8.44
C CYS A 763 12.23 24.44 -8.24
N ILE A 764 13.02 24.48 -7.15
CA ILE A 764 14.07 25.49 -6.97
C ILE A 764 15.13 25.40 -8.08
N CYS A 765 15.64 24.20 -8.37
CA CYS A 765 16.61 24.04 -9.46
C CYS A 765 15.98 24.30 -10.84
N GLY A 766 14.72 23.93 -11.05
CA GLY A 766 13.94 24.28 -12.26
C GLY A 766 13.78 25.78 -12.46
N PHE A 767 13.72 26.54 -11.37
CA PHE A 767 13.77 28.01 -11.39
C PHE A 767 15.18 28.54 -11.65
N ALA A 768 16.19 28.05 -10.92
CA ALA A 768 17.53 28.63 -10.92
C ALA A 768 18.33 28.36 -12.20
N PHE A 769 18.19 27.17 -12.80
CA PHE A 769 19.05 26.74 -13.91
C PHE A 769 18.86 27.55 -15.20
N PRO A 770 17.63 27.88 -15.63
CA PRO A 770 17.41 28.77 -16.77
C PRO A 770 18.09 30.15 -16.63
N LEU A 771 18.21 30.68 -15.40
CA LEU A 771 18.73 32.03 -15.16
C LEU A 771 20.19 32.21 -15.59
N PHE A 772 21.04 31.19 -15.38
CA PHE A 772 22.44 31.25 -15.79
C PHE A 772 22.71 30.65 -17.18
N ALA A 773 21.69 30.02 -17.80
CA ALA A 773 21.86 29.31 -19.07
C ALA A 773 22.44 30.17 -20.20
N PRO A 774 21.98 31.43 -20.42
CA PRO A 774 22.54 32.29 -21.45
C PRO A 774 24.03 32.57 -21.24
N TYR A 775 24.45 32.90 -20.00
CA TYR A 775 25.86 33.15 -19.67
C TYR A 775 26.72 31.91 -19.87
N MET A 776 26.22 30.74 -19.46
CA MET A 776 26.91 29.47 -19.66
C MET A 776 27.14 29.20 -21.14
N TYR A 777 26.12 29.36 -21.99
CA TYR A 777 26.25 29.11 -23.43
C TYR A 777 27.05 30.20 -24.15
N ASN A 778 27.03 31.45 -23.69
CA ASN A 778 27.89 32.49 -24.25
C ASN A 778 29.37 32.25 -23.93
N ALA A 779 29.68 31.71 -22.75
CA ALA A 779 31.06 31.43 -22.32
C ALA A 779 31.61 30.09 -22.84
N LEU A 780 30.79 29.03 -22.86
CA LEU A 780 31.21 27.66 -23.16
C LEU A 780 30.69 27.13 -24.51
N HIS A 781 29.81 27.87 -25.18
CA HIS A 781 29.07 27.40 -26.35
C HIS A 781 28.24 26.13 -26.08
N TYR A 782 27.50 25.65 -27.08
CA TYR A 782 26.58 24.53 -26.91
C TYR A 782 27.30 23.20 -26.60
N GLY A 783 28.48 22.98 -27.17
CA GLY A 783 29.27 21.76 -26.97
C GLY A 783 29.73 21.58 -25.52
N TRP A 784 30.58 22.50 -25.03
CA TRP A 784 31.11 22.41 -23.67
C TRP A 784 30.07 22.74 -22.60
N GLY A 785 29.11 23.64 -22.88
CA GLY A 785 28.00 23.94 -21.96
C GLY A 785 27.17 22.69 -21.61
N ASN A 786 26.77 21.91 -22.62
CA ASN A 786 26.06 20.64 -22.39
C ASN A 786 26.97 19.54 -21.86
N SER A 787 28.26 19.53 -22.24
CA SER A 787 29.23 18.57 -21.69
C SER A 787 29.44 18.77 -20.18
N LEU A 788 29.50 20.01 -19.71
CA LEU A 788 29.56 20.33 -18.29
C LEU A 788 28.35 19.75 -17.54
N LEU A 789 27.14 19.98 -18.07
CA LEU A 789 25.92 19.41 -17.52
C LEU A 789 25.94 17.87 -17.54
N ALA A 790 26.46 17.25 -18.60
CA ALA A 790 26.60 15.81 -18.71
C ALA A 790 27.59 15.24 -17.68
N PHE A 791 28.73 15.90 -17.44
CA PHE A 791 29.69 15.45 -16.43
C PHE A 791 29.14 15.56 -15.01
N VAL A 792 28.40 16.63 -14.69
CA VAL A 792 27.72 16.74 -13.39
C VAL A 792 26.60 15.68 -13.28
N SER A 793 25.87 15.42 -14.37
CA SER A 793 24.89 14.33 -14.44
C SER A 793 25.51 12.96 -14.16
N ILE A 794 26.69 12.70 -14.70
CA ILE A 794 27.46 11.47 -14.43
C ILE A 794 27.86 11.40 -12.96
N GLY A 795 28.43 12.49 -12.42
CA GLY A 795 28.92 12.55 -11.05
C GLY A 795 27.83 12.42 -9.98
N LEU A 796 26.61 12.91 -10.25
CA LEU A 796 25.48 12.77 -9.34
C LEU A 796 24.66 11.51 -9.64
N GLY A 797 24.43 11.22 -10.91
CA GLY A 797 23.47 10.23 -11.39
C GLY A 797 23.97 8.80 -11.39
N ILE A 798 25.25 8.52 -11.65
CA ILE A 798 25.77 7.14 -11.59
C ILE A 798 25.98 6.67 -10.15
N PRO A 799 26.54 7.48 -9.23
CA PRO A 799 26.73 7.06 -7.85
C PRO A 799 25.42 6.88 -7.08
N ALA A 800 24.38 7.69 -7.34
CA ALA A 800 23.13 7.64 -6.58
C ALA A 800 22.45 6.24 -6.60
N PRO A 801 22.21 5.60 -7.77
CA PRO A 801 21.69 4.22 -7.84
C PRO A 801 22.59 3.19 -7.16
N ILE A 802 23.91 3.27 -7.35
CA ILE A 802 24.87 2.33 -6.76
C ILE A 802 24.85 2.45 -5.24
N PHE A 803 24.81 3.68 -4.74
CA PHE A 803 24.69 3.99 -3.32
C PHE A 803 23.42 3.41 -2.73
N LEU A 804 22.28 3.59 -3.40
CA LEU A 804 20.99 3.02 -2.96
C LEU A 804 20.98 1.50 -3.00
N TRP A 805 21.54 0.89 -4.04
CA TRP A 805 21.61 -0.56 -4.17
C TRP A 805 22.46 -1.22 -3.06
N LYS A 806 23.59 -0.59 -2.70
CA LYS A 806 24.54 -1.15 -1.72
C LYS A 806 24.23 -0.76 -0.27
N TYR A 807 23.80 0.47 -0.03
CA TYR A 807 23.64 1.05 1.31
C TYR A 807 22.19 1.39 1.68
N GLY A 808 21.23 1.28 0.75
CA GLY A 808 19.83 1.63 0.97
C GLY A 808 19.21 0.90 2.15
N GLU A 809 19.43 -0.41 2.27
CA GLU A 809 18.88 -1.21 3.37
C GLU A 809 19.42 -0.78 4.74
N ILE A 810 20.73 -0.50 4.82
CA ILE A 810 21.39 -0.07 6.07
C ILE A 810 20.87 1.32 6.49
N LEU A 811 20.73 2.23 5.53
CA LEU A 811 20.25 3.58 5.77
C LEU A 811 18.77 3.61 6.17
N ARG A 812 17.95 2.71 5.61
CA ARG A 812 16.55 2.53 6.02
C ARG A 812 16.45 2.03 7.44
N LYS A 813 17.22 1.00 7.81
CA LYS A 813 17.25 0.46 9.18
C LYS A 813 17.70 1.49 10.23
N ARG A 814 18.53 2.46 9.83
CA ARG A 814 18.98 3.58 10.69
C ARG A 814 17.99 4.75 10.72
N SER A 815 17.02 4.79 9.81
CA SER A 815 16.06 5.87 9.70
C SER A 815 14.84 5.61 10.59
N PRO A 816 14.46 6.55 11.47
CA PRO A 816 13.21 6.42 12.23
C PRO A 816 11.95 6.66 11.37
N TYR A 817 12.09 7.10 10.12
CA TYR A 817 10.98 7.47 9.25
C TYR A 817 10.78 6.53 8.04
N ALA A 818 11.81 5.77 7.66
CA ALA A 818 11.71 4.84 6.54
C ALA A 818 11.03 3.52 6.96
N ALA A 819 10.30 2.90 6.04
CA ALA A 819 9.81 1.54 6.21
C ALA A 819 10.99 0.59 5.95
N GLY A 820 11.35 -0.29 6.91
CA GLY A 820 12.42 -1.28 6.72
C GLY A 820 13.16 -1.62 7.99
#